data_AF-A0A931S3Y3-F1
#
_entry.id   AF-A0A931S3Y3-F1
#
_cell.length_a   1.000
_cell.length_b   1.000
_cell.length_c   1.000
_cell.angle_alpha   90.00
_cell.angle_beta   90.00
_cell.angle_gamma   90.00
#
_symmetry.space_group_name_H-M   'P 1'
#
loop_
_entity.id
_entity.type
_entity.pdbx_description
1 polymer ?
#
loop_
_entity_poly.entity_id
_entity_poly.type
_entity_poly.pdbx_seq_one_letter_code
_entity_poly.pdbx_strand_id
1 'polypeptide(L)'
;MDTVLGERFQIIRQLGKGTRGVVYLASDRQKGRHVALKLFSSPESGSFEEFQNEFSVLSHLKNPSLAEIYDFGFDPNSKGYFLAEEYFEGEPISSLSGKLDFQRLAEITAHLCLVLQFLHNQGIFHGDLKPTNILMKGNEIKLVDFGLSGHMAQHSEKERTETVSGTLPYMAPELFMGGSVDGRSDLYSLGVTLYEMIQRVPPFVAPTIPAIVEKQLFETPINPIREGSKIPKEFGFLILKLLSKDPSDRFEEANDLIRALNLQFGFNFPLGPEKPALPPERLQELKKKHVDRLYEQALRYYKGGDDPTSRKLLAQIYYRQGNWDEALALLEGLTGASVELLKLQIGLQKGEFEKVRRKAETIRLEELSSKEKGLLYNTLGTALHYLGYDADSEEAFQKEFANYEETRDRAARAALLNNLGNLRIREKKWDQAFPLYREAVTICRELGDAAHEGLFLTNLGHAYQLHHSYDEAIKVCREAEALLDAIGHRSSAAKVKGHLANIFIATGSLEKGEEKIKEVRQIADEKGDRFLFALSCLLEGDLQKKKGQRDKALAAYRQGKKFFHELKNRLEEEEIEKNIKELLHEEKEIKKSEVSEIVSIPLLRRVLAINRRLSLIHNVQEILETIIDSMIEFTAAERGHLILKEGEKYQIKVTRNINQIETEDEGFSISLVERVLKTGEPIMTFDAMTDERFSLSRSIHKLKLRSVICFPLRVREMVIGAIYLDNRIQRGAFSESTKELLQAFVDQAAIAISNATSFEELKKGSSELMKAHEKIQQSKEEIERLNQQLQESLSKKEIELREARQSLASKQAALELKYRYDEIIGRSPRMLEVLKILDRVTDSDVAVLILGESGTGKELIARAIHFNGPRSQAPFIPVNCSAIPETLLEAELFGYMRGAFTGAVRDYGGYFEMADGGTLFLDEIGDMKPTMQVKLLRVLEDGVVRRIGSENSVKFNVRLICASNRDLKAMVAEQKFREDLFYRIQGICLSLPPLRERIEDLPFLVDHILEKIAKERKAKKKVMSHSAFNLLASHPWPGNIRELENALGSACLLASGNRIEASDLNHKQELFQKREAAVITPTENSFRGSIKIFEKEMIQKALEEFQGNVSRAAKKLQVARPQLSRMIKKYGLK
;
A
#
# COMPACT_ATOMS: atom_id res chain seq x y z
N MET A 1 9.03 -48.89 29.96
CA MET A 1 8.40 -48.66 28.63
C MET A 1 8.32 -50.01 27.93
N ASP A 2 7.48 -50.92 28.45
CA ASP A 2 7.22 -52.24 27.88
C ASP A 2 5.70 -52.44 27.75
N THR A 3 5.02 -51.41 27.24
CA THR A 3 3.57 -51.44 27.07
C THR A 3 3.28 -52.08 25.71
N VAL A 4 2.65 -53.25 25.74
CA VAL A 4 2.16 -53.95 24.55
C VAL A 4 0.65 -53.71 24.46
N LEU A 5 0.20 -53.05 23.40
CA LEU A 5 -1.23 -52.85 23.12
C LEU A 5 -1.81 -54.08 22.41
N GLY A 6 -2.94 -54.59 22.93
CA GLY A 6 -3.67 -55.73 22.36
C GLY A 6 -2.83 -56.97 22.11
N GLU A 7 -1.79 -57.23 22.92
CA GLU A 7 -0.80 -58.32 22.76
C GLU A 7 0.01 -58.33 21.44
N ARG A 8 -0.18 -57.34 20.55
CA ARG A 8 0.38 -57.31 19.19
C ARG A 8 1.36 -56.17 18.95
N PHE A 9 1.04 -54.96 19.39
CA PHE A 9 1.85 -53.77 19.10
C PHE A 9 2.73 -53.41 20.30
N GLN A 10 4.04 -53.57 20.16
CA GLN A 10 4.99 -53.14 21.18
C GLN A 10 5.43 -51.70 20.91
N ILE A 11 5.11 -50.78 21.82
CA ILE A 11 5.53 -49.37 21.70
C ILE A 11 7.05 -49.27 21.84
N ILE A 12 7.68 -48.57 20.89
CA ILE A 12 9.12 -48.30 20.86
C ILE A 12 9.41 -46.89 21.40
N ARG A 13 8.81 -45.86 20.77
CA ARG A 13 8.97 -44.46 21.17
C ARG A 13 7.79 -43.62 20.70
N GLN A 14 7.57 -42.47 21.32
CA GLN A 14 6.56 -41.51 20.86
C GLN A 14 7.07 -40.76 19.61
N LEU A 15 6.22 -40.65 18.58
CA LEU A 15 6.49 -39.90 17.35
C LEU A 15 5.91 -38.48 17.41
N GLY A 16 4.75 -38.30 18.06
CA GLY A 16 4.10 -36.99 18.18
C GLY A 16 2.89 -37.00 19.11
N LYS A 17 2.39 -35.82 19.47
CA LYS A 17 1.15 -35.65 20.27
C LYS A 17 0.26 -34.60 19.60
N GLY A 18 -0.92 -35.00 19.16
CA GLY A 18 -1.94 -34.12 18.59
C GLY A 18 -3.04 -33.77 19.59
N THR A 19 -4.01 -32.97 19.16
CA THR A 19 -5.20 -32.58 19.95
C THR A 19 -6.11 -33.74 20.32
N ARG A 20 -6.10 -34.83 19.54
CA ARG A 20 -7.02 -35.98 19.71
C ARG A 20 -6.34 -37.29 20.14
N GLY A 21 -5.01 -37.30 20.28
CA GLY A 21 -4.28 -38.53 20.59
C GLY A 21 -2.77 -38.42 20.52
N VAL A 22 -2.09 -39.52 20.85
CA VAL A 22 -0.63 -39.64 20.82
C VAL A 22 -0.23 -40.66 19.77
N VAL A 23 0.73 -40.32 18.91
CA VAL A 23 1.26 -41.21 17.88
C VAL A 23 2.56 -41.83 18.37
N TYR A 24 2.67 -43.15 18.31
CA TYR A 24 3.83 -43.93 18.70
C TYR A 24 4.39 -44.69 17.50
N LEU A 25 5.71 -44.88 17.50
CA LEU A 25 6.34 -45.92 16.73
C LEU A 25 6.15 -47.23 17.48
N ALA A 26 5.55 -48.22 16.84
CA ALA A 26 5.36 -49.55 17.43
C ALA A 26 5.89 -50.66 16.51
N SER A 27 6.31 -51.77 17.11
CA SER A 27 6.61 -53.01 16.39
C SER A 27 5.36 -53.89 16.36
N ASP A 28 4.86 -54.25 15.17
CA ASP A 28 3.83 -55.28 15.00
C ASP A 28 4.48 -56.66 15.15
N ARG A 29 4.30 -57.30 16.31
CA ARG A 29 4.94 -58.59 16.64
C ARG A 29 4.46 -59.74 15.77
N GLN A 30 3.27 -59.65 15.17
CA GLN A 30 2.73 -60.70 14.32
C GLN A 30 3.22 -60.62 12.88
N LYS A 31 3.49 -59.41 12.39
CA LYS A 31 3.91 -59.16 10.99
C LYS A 31 5.38 -58.78 10.83
N GLY A 32 6.11 -58.54 11.93
CA GLY A 32 7.54 -58.23 11.91
C GLY A 32 7.89 -56.87 11.29
N ARG A 33 6.98 -55.90 11.33
CA ARG A 33 7.16 -54.56 10.74
C ARG A 33 6.97 -53.45 11.76
N HIS A 34 7.53 -52.27 11.47
CA HIS A 34 7.26 -51.05 12.23
C HIS A 34 6.01 -50.35 11.70
N VAL A 35 5.20 -49.82 12.61
CA VAL A 35 3.94 -49.12 12.32
C VAL A 35 3.86 -47.81 13.10
N ALA A 36 3.18 -46.83 12.52
CA ALA A 36 2.74 -45.65 13.23
C ALA A 36 1.42 -45.99 13.94
N LEU A 37 1.44 -46.04 15.27
CA LEU A 37 0.30 -46.40 16.10
C LEU A 37 -0.26 -45.15 16.76
N LYS A 38 -1.43 -44.70 16.30
CA LYS A 38 -2.14 -43.55 16.86
C LYS A 38 -3.11 -44.03 17.93
N LEU A 39 -2.95 -43.55 19.17
CA LEU A 39 -3.81 -43.88 20.30
C LEU A 39 -4.71 -42.68 20.64
N PHE A 40 -6.00 -42.94 20.80
CA PHE A 40 -7.02 -41.94 21.10
C PHE A 40 -7.50 -42.06 22.55
N SER A 41 -7.83 -40.92 23.17
CA SER A 41 -8.39 -40.89 24.53
C SER A 41 -9.87 -41.30 24.52
N SER A 42 -10.36 -41.96 25.57
CA SER A 42 -11.73 -42.55 25.69
C SER A 42 -12.86 -41.66 25.13
N PRO A 43 -13.88 -42.23 24.47
CA PRO A 43 -14.89 -41.49 23.70
C PRO A 43 -15.95 -40.79 24.57
N GLU A 44 -16.26 -39.53 24.25
CA GLU A 44 -17.65 -39.03 24.32
C GLU A 44 -18.44 -39.65 23.15
N SER A 45 -19.75 -39.88 23.34
CA SER A 45 -20.61 -40.83 22.61
C SER A 45 -20.79 -40.66 21.09
N GLY A 46 -20.17 -39.65 20.46
CA GLY A 46 -20.19 -39.45 18.99
C GLY A 46 -18.91 -39.88 18.25
N SER A 47 -17.82 -40.18 18.96
CA SER A 47 -16.48 -40.31 18.32
C SER A 47 -16.18 -41.67 17.70
N PHE A 48 -16.80 -42.77 18.13
CA PHE A 48 -16.48 -44.12 17.63
C PHE A 48 -16.90 -44.36 16.17
N GLU A 49 -18.10 -43.93 15.78
CA GLU A 49 -18.60 -44.10 14.41
C GLU A 49 -17.82 -43.27 13.38
N GLU A 50 -17.35 -42.08 13.78
CA GLU A 50 -16.49 -41.22 12.96
C GLU A 50 -15.15 -41.90 12.66
N PHE A 51 -14.53 -42.54 13.65
CA PHE A 51 -13.25 -43.27 13.47
C PHE A 51 -13.41 -44.57 12.69
N GLN A 52 -14.51 -45.30 12.89
CA GLN A 52 -14.81 -46.50 12.11
C GLN A 52 -15.02 -46.16 10.62
N ASN A 53 -15.64 -45.01 10.33
CA ASN A 53 -15.81 -44.51 8.97
C ASN A 53 -14.49 -44.05 8.34
N GLU A 54 -13.62 -43.35 9.08
CA GLU A 54 -12.28 -42.97 8.60
C GLU A 54 -11.45 -44.21 8.21
N PHE A 55 -11.44 -45.24 9.05
CA PHE A 55 -10.83 -46.53 8.73
C PHE A 55 -11.47 -47.19 7.49
N SER A 56 -12.80 -47.20 7.40
CA SER A 56 -13.53 -47.78 6.27
C SER A 56 -13.20 -47.08 4.95
N VAL A 57 -13.10 -45.75 4.94
CA VAL A 57 -12.75 -44.97 3.75
C VAL A 57 -11.28 -45.18 3.36
N LEU A 58 -10.36 -45.02 4.32
CA LEU A 58 -8.93 -45.01 4.04
C LEU A 58 -8.35 -46.40 3.77
N SER A 59 -8.92 -47.47 4.35
CA SER A 59 -8.46 -48.86 4.11
C SER A 59 -8.64 -49.33 2.66
N HIS A 60 -9.52 -48.68 1.89
CA HIS A 60 -9.75 -48.97 0.47
C HIS A 60 -8.93 -48.10 -0.48
N LEU A 61 -8.23 -47.08 0.03
CA LEU A 61 -7.39 -46.19 -0.78
C LEU A 61 -6.00 -46.77 -0.96
N LYS A 62 -5.62 -47.04 -2.21
CA LYS A 62 -4.24 -47.41 -2.56
C LYS A 62 -3.60 -46.30 -3.38
N ASN A 63 -2.75 -45.51 -2.74
CA ASN A 63 -1.96 -44.47 -3.39
C ASN A 63 -0.55 -44.39 -2.75
N PRO A 64 0.54 -44.41 -3.53
CA PRO A 64 1.91 -44.37 -2.99
C PRO A 64 2.21 -43.17 -2.08
N SER A 65 1.49 -42.05 -2.29
CA SER A 65 1.68 -40.80 -1.54
C SER A 65 0.74 -40.68 -0.33
N LEU A 66 -0.01 -41.72 0.01
CA LEU A 66 -0.79 -41.84 1.24
C LEU A 66 -0.15 -42.91 2.14
N ALA A 67 -0.29 -42.75 3.46
CA ALA A 67 0.06 -43.81 4.41
C ALA A 67 -0.97 -44.93 4.34
N GLU A 68 -0.53 -46.17 4.13
CA GLU A 68 -1.44 -47.32 4.10
C GLU A 68 -1.95 -47.64 5.51
N ILE A 69 -3.27 -47.85 5.64
CA ILE A 69 -3.86 -48.26 6.91
C ILE A 69 -3.78 -49.78 7.03
N TYR A 70 -3.24 -50.24 8.15
CA TYR A 70 -3.02 -51.65 8.42
C TYR A 70 -4.03 -52.27 9.35
N ASP A 71 -4.48 -51.54 10.37
CA ASP A 71 -5.40 -52.08 11.38
C ASP A 71 -6.09 -50.98 12.17
N PHE A 72 -7.25 -51.30 12.75
CA PHE A 72 -7.99 -50.45 13.68
C PHE A 72 -8.63 -51.33 14.75
N GLY A 73 -8.63 -50.87 16.00
CA GLY A 73 -9.25 -51.63 17.07
C GLY A 73 -9.41 -50.85 18.37
N PHE A 74 -10.01 -51.52 19.34
CA PHE A 74 -10.15 -51.05 20.71
C PHE A 74 -9.21 -51.86 21.60
N ASP A 75 -8.44 -51.18 22.46
CA ASP A 75 -7.63 -51.84 23.47
C ASP A 75 -8.32 -51.77 24.84
N PRO A 76 -8.77 -52.91 25.39
CA PRO A 76 -9.48 -52.96 26.67
C PRO A 76 -8.64 -52.44 27.85
N ASN A 77 -7.31 -52.59 27.78
CA ASN A 77 -6.40 -52.22 28.85
C ASN A 77 -6.18 -50.71 28.95
N SER A 78 -6.07 -50.01 27.82
CA SER A 78 -5.96 -48.55 27.77
C SER A 78 -7.31 -47.83 27.68
N LYS A 79 -8.43 -48.55 27.51
CA LYS A 79 -9.78 -48.00 27.29
C LYS A 79 -9.83 -46.98 26.14
N GLY A 80 -9.04 -47.21 25.10
CA GLY A 80 -8.88 -46.30 23.96
C GLY A 80 -8.89 -47.04 22.64
N TYR A 81 -9.28 -46.33 21.57
CA TYR A 81 -9.14 -46.82 20.20
C TYR A 81 -7.72 -46.61 19.68
N PHE A 82 -7.29 -47.46 18.76
CA PHE A 82 -6.02 -47.31 18.05
C PHE A 82 -6.21 -47.43 16.53
N LEU A 83 -5.37 -46.72 15.80
CA LEU A 83 -5.22 -46.83 14.36
C LEU A 83 -3.75 -47.14 14.06
N ALA A 84 -3.50 -48.23 13.34
CA ALA A 84 -2.16 -48.66 12.94
C ALA A 84 -1.98 -48.40 11.44
N GLU A 85 -0.99 -47.57 11.13
CA GLU A 85 -0.70 -47.10 9.77
C GLU A 85 0.75 -47.42 9.39
N GLU A 86 1.05 -47.30 8.10
CA GLU A 86 2.40 -47.32 7.57
C GLU A 86 3.29 -46.31 8.30
N TYR A 87 4.39 -46.80 8.88
CA TYR A 87 5.43 -45.92 9.40
C TYR A 87 6.30 -45.42 8.25
N PHE A 88 6.17 -44.14 7.93
CA PHE A 88 7.06 -43.47 7.00
C PHE A 88 8.16 -42.71 7.75
N GLU A 89 9.42 -43.09 7.53
CA GLU A 89 10.60 -42.48 8.16
C GLU A 89 11.01 -41.18 7.41
N GLY A 90 10.10 -40.20 7.37
CA GLY A 90 10.31 -38.88 6.78
C GLY A 90 10.19 -37.76 7.81
N GLU A 91 10.73 -36.58 7.47
CA GLU A 91 10.61 -35.37 8.29
C GLU A 91 9.41 -34.53 7.81
N PRO A 92 8.65 -33.88 8.71
CA PRO A 92 7.59 -32.97 8.30
C PRO A 92 8.15 -31.79 7.50
N ILE A 93 7.45 -31.38 6.44
CA ILE A 93 7.92 -30.26 5.60
C ILE A 93 8.00 -28.94 6.38
N SER A 94 7.31 -28.80 7.52
CA SER A 94 7.45 -27.65 8.42
C SER A 94 8.90 -27.37 8.83
N SER A 95 9.73 -28.41 8.96
CA SER A 95 11.18 -28.30 9.28
C SER A 95 12.01 -27.64 8.17
N LEU A 96 11.46 -27.59 6.95
CA LEU A 96 12.08 -27.07 5.73
C LEU A 96 11.58 -25.67 5.35
N SER A 97 10.71 -25.07 6.17
CA SER A 97 10.13 -23.76 5.90
C SER A 97 11.20 -22.67 5.73
N GLY A 98 11.08 -21.92 4.62
CA GLY A 98 12.03 -20.89 4.20
C GLY A 98 13.43 -21.40 3.84
N LYS A 99 13.58 -22.71 3.54
CA LYS A 99 14.84 -23.32 3.07
C LYS A 99 14.74 -23.91 1.65
N LEU A 100 13.53 -24.10 1.13
CA LEU A 100 13.28 -24.70 -0.18
C LEU A 100 13.48 -23.68 -1.32
N ASP A 101 14.02 -24.15 -2.44
CA ASP A 101 14.06 -23.37 -3.68
C ASP A 101 12.75 -23.48 -4.48
N PHE A 102 12.64 -22.70 -5.55
CA PHE A 102 11.43 -22.65 -6.37
C PHE A 102 11.10 -24.00 -7.00
N GLN A 103 12.11 -24.70 -7.53
CA GLN A 103 11.91 -25.99 -8.18
C GLN A 103 11.33 -27.00 -7.18
N ARG A 104 11.90 -27.08 -5.98
CA ARG A 104 11.43 -28.02 -4.96
C ARG A 104 10.03 -27.67 -4.44
N LEU A 105 9.72 -26.38 -4.30
CA LEU A 105 8.36 -25.94 -3.96
C LEU A 105 7.35 -26.34 -5.04
N ALA A 106 7.67 -26.12 -6.32
CA ALA A 106 6.80 -26.49 -7.44
C ALA A 106 6.58 -28.01 -7.52
N GLU A 107 7.64 -28.81 -7.30
CA GLU A 107 7.55 -30.27 -7.23
C GLU A 107 6.65 -30.74 -6.09
N ILE A 108 6.78 -30.16 -4.89
CA ILE A 108 5.92 -30.49 -3.74
C ILE A 108 4.46 -30.10 -4.05
N THR A 109 4.23 -28.90 -4.60
CA THR A 109 2.88 -28.44 -5.00
C THR A 109 2.25 -29.41 -5.99
N ALA A 110 2.97 -29.81 -7.04
CA ALA A 110 2.46 -30.73 -8.05
C ALA A 110 2.12 -32.11 -7.46
N HIS A 111 2.99 -32.67 -6.62
CA HIS A 111 2.71 -33.94 -5.94
C HIS A 111 1.47 -33.86 -5.05
N LEU A 112 1.34 -32.81 -4.23
CA LEU A 112 0.16 -32.63 -3.39
C LEU A 112 -1.12 -32.47 -4.23
N CYS A 113 -1.05 -31.76 -5.36
CA CYS A 113 -2.19 -31.64 -6.27
C CYS A 113 -2.63 -32.98 -6.86
N LEU A 114 -1.69 -33.86 -7.23
CA LEU A 114 -2.00 -35.20 -7.72
C LEU A 114 -2.73 -36.05 -6.67
N VAL A 115 -2.28 -35.97 -5.41
CA VAL A 115 -2.92 -36.67 -4.30
C VAL A 115 -4.31 -36.12 -4.02
N LEU A 116 -4.45 -34.80 -3.96
CA LEU A 116 -5.74 -34.14 -3.76
C LEU A 116 -6.71 -34.47 -4.90
N GLN A 117 -6.28 -34.44 -6.16
CA GLN A 117 -7.11 -34.82 -7.31
C GLN A 117 -7.60 -36.27 -7.18
N PHE A 118 -6.71 -37.20 -6.80
CA PHE A 118 -7.07 -38.60 -6.59
C PHE A 118 -8.15 -38.77 -5.51
N LEU A 119 -8.05 -38.02 -4.41
CA LEU A 119 -9.03 -38.03 -3.32
C LEU A 119 -10.35 -37.39 -3.78
N HIS A 120 -10.31 -36.21 -4.39
CA HIS A 120 -11.48 -35.42 -4.82
C HIS A 120 -12.32 -36.16 -5.88
N ASN A 121 -11.69 -36.97 -6.73
CA ASN A 121 -12.37 -37.83 -7.70
C ASN A 121 -13.19 -38.94 -7.04
N GLN A 122 -12.76 -39.40 -5.87
CA GLN A 122 -13.47 -40.39 -5.06
C GLN A 122 -14.47 -39.74 -4.09
N GLY A 123 -14.62 -38.42 -4.14
CA GLY A 123 -15.49 -37.67 -3.24
C GLY A 123 -14.94 -37.53 -1.82
N ILE A 124 -13.63 -37.73 -1.65
CA ILE A 124 -12.94 -37.63 -0.36
C ILE A 124 -12.19 -36.30 -0.33
N PHE A 125 -12.31 -35.58 0.77
CA PHE A 125 -11.61 -34.31 1.02
C PHE A 125 -10.75 -34.44 2.27
N HIS A 126 -9.56 -33.85 2.27
CA HIS A 126 -8.57 -34.03 3.33
C HIS A 126 -8.94 -33.28 4.62
N GLY A 127 -9.40 -32.03 4.53
CA GLY A 127 -9.97 -31.26 5.64
C GLY A 127 -8.99 -30.69 6.68
N ASP A 128 -7.75 -31.20 6.78
CA ASP A 128 -6.73 -30.67 7.71
C ASP A 128 -5.31 -30.57 7.09
N LEU A 129 -5.22 -30.06 5.85
CA LEU A 129 -3.93 -29.99 5.13
C LEU A 129 -3.03 -28.89 5.73
N LYS A 130 -1.89 -29.29 6.29
CA LYS A 130 -0.91 -28.38 6.93
C LYS A 130 0.52 -28.93 6.87
N PRO A 131 1.57 -28.10 7.02
CA PRO A 131 2.97 -28.54 6.89
C PRO A 131 3.40 -29.70 7.82
N THR A 132 2.76 -29.89 8.97
CA THR A 132 3.09 -31.00 9.89
C THR A 132 2.56 -32.35 9.41
N ASN A 133 1.54 -32.33 8.55
CA ASN A 133 0.84 -33.51 8.05
C ASN A 133 1.38 -33.99 6.69
N ILE A 134 2.44 -33.35 6.20
CA ILE A 134 3.11 -33.71 4.96
C ILE A 134 4.55 -34.12 5.33
N LEU A 135 4.85 -35.41 5.20
CA LEU A 135 6.15 -35.98 5.49
C LEU A 135 6.95 -36.14 4.20
N MET A 136 8.26 -35.90 4.27
CA MET A 136 9.15 -36.02 3.11
C MET A 136 10.44 -36.76 3.44
N LYS A 137 10.87 -37.64 2.53
CA LYS A 137 12.16 -38.34 2.58
C LYS A 137 12.77 -38.36 1.17
N GLY A 138 13.83 -37.58 0.95
CA GLY A 138 14.36 -37.39 -0.40
C GLY A 138 13.30 -36.80 -1.33
N ASN A 139 12.93 -37.53 -2.39
CA ASN A 139 11.89 -37.12 -3.35
C ASN A 139 10.49 -37.65 -3.02
N GLU A 140 10.37 -38.58 -2.08
CA GLU A 140 9.08 -39.17 -1.70
C GLU A 140 8.34 -38.27 -0.71
N ILE A 141 7.05 -38.07 -0.96
CA ILE A 141 6.15 -37.26 -0.13
C ILE A 141 4.97 -38.15 0.28
N LYS A 142 4.65 -38.16 1.57
CA LYS A 142 3.45 -38.81 2.10
C LYS A 142 2.59 -37.84 2.88
N LEU A 143 1.31 -37.83 2.55
CA LEU A 143 0.28 -37.15 3.32
C LEU A 143 -0.19 -38.08 4.44
N VAL A 144 -0.18 -37.57 5.67
CA VAL A 144 -0.54 -38.30 6.89
C VAL A 144 -1.59 -37.52 7.67
N ASP A 145 -2.33 -38.20 8.54
CA ASP A 145 -3.31 -37.58 9.44
C ASP A 145 -4.44 -36.82 8.70
N PHE A 146 -5.39 -37.59 8.18
CA PHE A 146 -6.63 -37.07 7.61
C PHE A 146 -7.52 -36.58 8.75
N GLY A 147 -7.64 -35.26 8.92
CA GLY A 147 -8.50 -34.72 9.97
C GLY A 147 -9.96 -35.07 9.71
N LEU A 148 -10.50 -36.09 10.39
CA LEU A 148 -11.87 -36.61 10.31
C LEU A 148 -12.61 -36.18 9.04
N SER A 149 -12.62 -37.06 8.04
CA SER A 149 -13.44 -36.95 6.83
C SER A 149 -14.87 -36.49 7.16
N GLY A 150 -15.14 -35.20 6.97
CA GLY A 150 -16.47 -34.64 7.07
C GLY A 150 -17.35 -35.19 5.95
N HIS A 151 -18.16 -36.19 6.28
CA HIS A 151 -19.36 -36.68 5.58
C HIS A 151 -19.46 -36.43 4.06
N MET A 152 -19.44 -37.52 3.27
CA MET A 152 -20.25 -37.58 2.04
C MET A 152 -21.29 -38.70 2.08
N ALA A 153 -22.54 -38.25 1.95
CA ALA A 153 -23.67 -38.86 1.25
C ALA A 153 -23.88 -40.38 1.37
N GLN A 154 -24.60 -40.80 2.42
CA GLN A 154 -25.83 -41.62 2.38
C GLN A 154 -26.10 -42.13 3.82
N HIS A 155 -27.35 -41.98 4.28
CA HIS A 155 -27.95 -42.51 5.51
C HIS A 155 -28.45 -41.49 6.57
N SER A 156 -29.75 -41.64 6.81
CA SER A 156 -30.66 -41.19 7.89
C SER A 156 -30.57 -39.79 8.48
N GLU A 157 -31.68 -39.07 8.37
CA GLU A 157 -31.95 -37.69 8.82
C GLU A 157 -32.06 -37.47 10.34
N LYS A 158 -31.80 -38.47 11.20
CA LYS A 158 -32.26 -38.39 12.61
C LYS A 158 -31.21 -38.18 13.71
N GLU A 159 -29.93 -38.46 13.49
CA GLU A 159 -28.92 -38.28 14.55
C GLU A 159 -27.62 -37.79 13.89
N ARG A 160 -27.27 -36.51 14.07
CA ARG A 160 -25.98 -35.93 13.64
C ARG A 160 -25.43 -35.07 14.78
N THR A 161 -24.56 -35.65 15.58
CA THR A 161 -23.86 -35.01 16.71
C THR A 161 -22.59 -34.29 16.25
N GLU A 162 -22.52 -32.99 16.57
CA GLU A 162 -21.44 -32.32 17.33
C GLU A 162 -19.95 -32.69 17.05
N THR A 163 -19.28 -32.05 16.07
CA THR A 163 -17.93 -31.41 16.18
C THR A 163 -17.44 -30.85 14.83
N VAL A 164 -16.75 -29.71 14.81
CA VAL A 164 -16.01 -29.20 13.63
C VAL A 164 -14.54 -29.65 13.72
N SER A 165 -14.00 -30.14 12.61
CA SER A 165 -12.65 -30.71 12.47
C SER A 165 -11.76 -29.76 11.64
N GLY A 166 -10.47 -29.63 12.00
CA GLY A 166 -9.46 -28.82 11.28
C GLY A 166 -8.59 -27.90 12.16
N THR A 167 -7.40 -27.54 11.67
CA THR A 167 -6.47 -26.61 12.35
C THR A 167 -6.74 -25.17 11.91
N LEU A 168 -7.24 -24.34 12.83
CA LEU A 168 -7.83 -23.02 12.58
C LEU A 168 -7.10 -22.12 11.54
N PRO A 169 -5.77 -21.92 11.57
CA PRO A 169 -5.08 -21.04 10.61
C PRO A 169 -5.13 -21.53 9.14
N TYR A 170 -5.37 -22.83 8.92
CA TYR A 170 -5.39 -23.47 7.60
C TYR A 170 -6.80 -23.69 7.06
N MET A 171 -7.83 -23.48 7.89
CA MET A 171 -9.21 -23.65 7.49
C MET A 171 -9.64 -22.56 6.50
N ALA A 172 -10.38 -22.97 5.48
CA ALA A 172 -10.93 -22.06 4.48
C ALA A 172 -12.02 -21.15 5.07
N PRO A 173 -12.13 -19.87 4.65
CA PRO A 173 -13.04 -18.90 5.27
C PRO A 173 -14.50 -19.33 5.21
N GLU A 174 -14.90 -20.01 4.14
CA GLU A 174 -16.25 -20.54 3.95
C GLU A 174 -16.60 -21.64 4.95
N LEU A 175 -15.63 -22.36 5.51
CA LEU A 175 -15.91 -23.36 6.55
C LEU A 175 -16.41 -22.70 7.84
N PHE A 176 -15.94 -21.48 8.15
CA PHE A 176 -16.51 -20.67 9.25
C PHE A 176 -17.93 -20.16 8.93
N MET A 177 -18.26 -20.07 7.64
CA MET A 177 -19.58 -19.68 7.14
C MET A 177 -20.50 -20.89 6.94
N GLY A 178 -20.05 -22.10 7.30
CA GLY A 178 -20.80 -23.37 7.17
C GLY A 178 -20.72 -24.04 5.80
N GLY A 179 -19.91 -23.51 4.87
CA GLY A 179 -19.74 -24.05 3.52
C GLY A 179 -19.36 -25.54 3.52
N SER A 180 -19.70 -26.26 2.45
CA SER A 180 -19.31 -27.67 2.32
C SER A 180 -17.79 -27.80 2.21
N VAL A 181 -17.20 -28.73 2.97
CA VAL A 181 -15.83 -29.20 2.70
C VAL A 181 -15.85 -29.79 1.29
N ASP A 182 -15.26 -29.08 0.35
CA ASP A 182 -15.10 -29.50 -1.04
C ASP A 182 -13.64 -29.39 -1.47
N GLY A 183 -13.33 -29.73 -2.73
CA GLY A 183 -11.95 -29.70 -3.21
C GLY A 183 -11.30 -28.32 -3.13
N ARG A 184 -12.10 -27.25 -3.19
CA ARG A 184 -11.62 -25.86 -3.14
C ARG A 184 -11.24 -25.44 -1.72
N SER A 185 -11.82 -26.09 -0.70
CA SER A 185 -11.41 -25.92 0.69
C SER A 185 -10.02 -26.54 0.97
N ASP A 186 -9.75 -27.75 0.44
CA ASP A 186 -8.40 -28.35 0.51
C ASP A 186 -7.36 -27.51 -0.24
N LEU A 187 -7.74 -26.95 -1.39
CA LEU A 187 -6.88 -26.06 -2.18
C LEU A 187 -6.57 -24.76 -1.42
N TYR A 188 -7.50 -24.22 -0.63
CA TYR A 188 -7.20 -23.11 0.26
C TYR A 188 -6.17 -23.49 1.32
N SER A 189 -6.35 -24.64 1.98
CA SER A 189 -5.40 -25.15 2.98
C SER A 189 -4.02 -25.42 2.38
N LEU A 190 -3.96 -25.86 1.10
CA LEU A 190 -2.72 -25.96 0.33
C LEU A 190 -2.09 -24.58 0.12
N GLY A 191 -2.89 -23.57 -0.21
CA GLY A 191 -2.44 -22.17 -0.31
C GLY A 191 -1.83 -21.66 0.99
N VAL A 192 -2.47 -21.90 2.13
CA VAL A 192 -1.93 -21.52 3.47
C VAL A 192 -0.63 -22.26 3.74
N THR A 193 -0.58 -23.56 3.43
CA THR A 193 0.62 -24.40 3.59
C THR A 193 1.79 -23.86 2.77
N LEU A 194 1.59 -23.57 1.48
CA LEU A 194 2.63 -22.99 0.62
C LEU A 194 3.07 -21.60 1.08
N TYR A 195 2.12 -20.79 1.55
CA TYR A 195 2.42 -19.48 2.13
C TYR A 195 3.36 -19.59 3.32
N GLU A 196 3.05 -20.47 4.27
CA GLU A 196 3.89 -20.71 5.45
C GLU A 196 5.24 -21.33 5.08
N MET A 197 5.29 -22.22 4.08
CA MET A 197 6.55 -22.79 3.60
C MET A 197 7.51 -21.73 3.05
N ILE A 198 6.99 -20.60 2.57
CA ILE A 198 7.79 -19.47 2.07
C ILE A 198 8.07 -18.45 3.19
N GLN A 199 7.05 -18.06 3.96
CA GLN A 199 7.12 -16.96 4.93
C GLN A 199 7.47 -17.39 6.37
N ARG A 200 7.52 -18.70 6.65
CA ARG A 200 7.68 -19.31 7.99
C ARG A 200 6.54 -19.05 8.97
N VAL A 201 5.51 -18.32 8.53
CA VAL A 201 4.28 -18.05 9.27
C VAL A 201 3.10 -18.11 8.30
N PRO A 202 1.91 -18.58 8.73
CA PRO A 202 0.73 -18.54 7.89
C PRO A 202 0.31 -17.08 7.60
N PRO A 203 -0.50 -16.83 6.55
CA PRO A 203 -0.88 -15.48 6.11
C PRO A 203 -1.68 -14.72 7.17
N PHE A 204 -2.40 -15.42 8.05
CA PHE A 204 -3.23 -14.82 9.09
C PHE A 204 -2.81 -15.35 10.46
N VAL A 205 -2.13 -14.50 11.24
CA VAL A 205 -1.72 -14.80 12.62
C VAL A 205 -2.31 -13.74 13.55
N ALA A 206 -2.90 -14.17 14.66
CA ALA A 206 -3.39 -13.32 15.73
C ALA A 206 -3.34 -14.06 17.08
N PRO A 207 -3.32 -13.34 18.22
CA PRO A 207 -3.19 -13.96 19.54
C PRO A 207 -4.47 -14.68 20.01
N THR A 208 -5.61 -14.45 19.36
CA THR A 208 -6.90 -15.05 19.74
C THR A 208 -7.60 -15.67 18.53
N ILE A 209 -8.38 -16.74 18.78
CA ILE A 209 -9.18 -17.43 17.76
C ILE A 209 -10.11 -16.47 16.99
N PRO A 210 -10.92 -15.61 17.64
CA PRO A 210 -11.78 -14.67 16.92
C PRO A 210 -10.99 -13.72 16.02
N ALA A 211 -9.81 -13.27 16.44
CA ALA A 211 -8.97 -12.40 15.62
C ALA A 211 -8.37 -13.14 14.41
N ILE A 212 -8.01 -14.42 14.54
CA ILE A 212 -7.57 -15.25 13.39
C ILE A 212 -8.70 -15.37 12.37
N VAL A 213 -9.93 -15.67 12.84
CA VAL A 213 -11.12 -15.78 11.98
C VAL A 213 -11.47 -14.44 11.33
N GLU A 214 -11.42 -13.33 12.07
CA GLU A 214 -11.63 -11.99 11.54
C GLU A 214 -10.63 -11.70 10.41
N LYS A 215 -9.34 -11.97 10.61
CA LYS A 215 -8.34 -11.82 9.54
C LYS A 215 -8.60 -12.74 8.35
N GLN A 216 -8.95 -14.00 8.58
CA GLN A 216 -9.28 -14.93 7.51
C GLN A 216 -10.54 -14.53 6.73
N LEU A 217 -11.47 -13.78 7.32
CA LEU A 217 -12.67 -13.30 6.64
C LEU A 217 -12.47 -11.97 5.93
N PHE A 218 -11.70 -11.03 6.52
CA PHE A 218 -11.68 -9.63 6.09
C PHE A 218 -10.32 -9.13 5.58
N GLU A 219 -9.21 -9.69 6.04
CA GLU A 219 -7.89 -9.27 5.57
C GLU A 219 -7.53 -9.96 4.24
N THR A 220 -6.98 -9.15 3.33
CA THR A 220 -6.50 -9.63 2.03
C THR A 220 -5.07 -10.14 2.22
N PRO A 221 -4.75 -11.39 1.80
CA PRO A 221 -3.40 -11.91 1.91
C PRO A 221 -2.45 -11.14 0.97
N ILE A 222 -1.27 -10.81 1.48
CA ILE A 222 -0.20 -10.16 0.71
C ILE A 222 0.62 -11.22 -0.02
N ASN A 223 1.09 -10.95 -1.25
CA ASN A 223 1.93 -11.87 -2.00
C ASN A 223 3.11 -12.37 -1.13
N PRO A 224 3.24 -13.70 -0.89
CA PRO A 224 4.32 -14.24 -0.05
C PRO A 224 5.70 -14.13 -0.71
N ILE A 225 5.82 -13.62 -1.93
CA ILE A 225 7.08 -13.51 -2.66
C ILE A 225 7.34 -12.04 -2.98
N ARG A 226 8.42 -11.52 -2.39
CA ARG A 226 8.85 -10.14 -2.60
C ARG A 226 9.62 -9.99 -3.90
N GLU A 227 9.63 -8.76 -4.42
CA GLU A 227 10.37 -8.41 -5.62
C GLU A 227 11.88 -8.66 -5.46
N GLY A 228 12.50 -9.27 -6.47
CA GLY A 228 13.91 -9.68 -6.42
C GLY A 228 14.20 -10.98 -5.65
N SER A 229 13.17 -11.73 -5.23
CA SER A 229 13.31 -13.09 -4.70
C SER A 229 13.86 -14.06 -5.76
N LYS A 230 14.51 -15.15 -5.32
CA LYS A 230 14.88 -16.29 -6.19
C LYS A 230 13.66 -17.09 -6.66
N ILE A 231 12.53 -16.95 -5.96
CA ILE A 231 11.25 -17.53 -6.36
C ILE A 231 10.51 -16.50 -7.22
N PRO A 232 9.97 -16.88 -8.40
CA PRO A 232 9.21 -15.97 -9.25
C PRO A 232 7.99 -15.39 -8.52
N LYS A 233 7.76 -14.08 -8.65
CA LYS A 233 6.64 -13.36 -8.00
C LYS A 233 5.28 -13.91 -8.45
N GLU A 234 5.25 -14.41 -9.68
CA GLU A 234 4.10 -15.02 -10.35
C GLU A 234 3.62 -16.27 -9.61
N PHE A 235 4.53 -17.06 -9.01
CA PHE A 235 4.14 -18.22 -8.20
C PHE A 235 3.35 -17.78 -6.97
N GLY A 236 3.66 -16.60 -6.43
CA GLY A 236 2.91 -15.98 -5.35
C GLY A 236 1.48 -15.62 -5.74
N PHE A 237 1.21 -15.26 -7.00
CA PHE A 237 -0.16 -15.02 -7.46
C PHE A 237 -0.99 -16.30 -7.51
N LEU A 238 -0.37 -17.45 -7.83
CA LEU A 238 -1.05 -18.75 -7.74
C LEU A 238 -1.43 -19.06 -6.28
N ILE A 239 -0.55 -18.76 -5.33
CA ILE A 239 -0.83 -18.90 -3.88
C ILE A 239 -1.95 -17.95 -3.45
N LEU A 240 -1.92 -16.69 -3.89
CA LEU A 240 -2.99 -15.73 -3.58
C LEU A 240 -4.34 -16.17 -4.15
N LYS A 241 -4.36 -16.77 -5.34
CA LYS A 241 -5.56 -17.32 -5.96
C LYS A 241 -6.12 -18.51 -5.18
N LEU A 242 -5.27 -19.37 -4.62
CA LEU A 242 -5.71 -20.43 -3.69
C LEU A 242 -6.30 -19.84 -2.40
N LEU A 243 -5.76 -18.71 -1.94
CA LEU A 243 -6.20 -17.99 -0.74
C LEU A 243 -7.38 -17.04 -0.97
N SER A 244 -7.98 -17.04 -2.17
CA SER A 244 -9.17 -16.25 -2.48
C SER A 244 -10.30 -16.56 -1.49
N LYS A 245 -10.93 -15.50 -0.98
CA LYS A 245 -11.99 -15.63 0.04
C LYS A 245 -13.28 -16.22 -0.54
N ASP A 246 -13.58 -15.88 -1.79
CA ASP A 246 -14.64 -16.50 -2.58
C ASP A 246 -14.12 -17.83 -3.16
N PRO A 247 -14.71 -18.99 -2.82
CA PRO A 247 -14.31 -20.28 -3.38
C PRO A 247 -14.41 -20.34 -4.91
N SER A 248 -15.31 -19.56 -5.53
CA SER A 248 -15.46 -19.52 -6.99
C SER A 248 -14.30 -18.86 -7.72
N ASP A 249 -13.51 -18.07 -6.99
CA ASP A 249 -12.34 -17.36 -7.51
C ASP A 249 -11.05 -18.20 -7.37
N ARG A 250 -11.12 -19.37 -6.71
CA ARG A 250 -10.02 -20.35 -6.62
C ARG A 250 -9.94 -21.24 -7.86
N PHE A 251 -8.92 -22.10 -7.90
CA PHE A 251 -8.89 -23.20 -8.87
C PHE A 251 -10.07 -24.15 -8.65
N GLU A 252 -10.66 -24.61 -9.74
CA GLU A 252 -11.81 -25.51 -9.68
C GLU A 252 -11.39 -26.91 -9.24
N GLU A 253 -10.29 -27.40 -9.81
CA GLU A 253 -9.67 -28.67 -9.46
C GLU A 253 -8.18 -28.53 -9.16
N ALA A 254 -7.59 -29.52 -8.48
CA ALA A 254 -6.16 -29.54 -8.20
C ALA A 254 -5.31 -29.63 -9.48
N ASN A 255 -5.82 -30.30 -10.51
CA ASN A 255 -5.21 -30.34 -11.85
C ASN A 255 -5.05 -28.95 -12.48
N ASP A 256 -5.93 -27.99 -12.19
CA ASP A 256 -5.82 -26.64 -12.78
C ASP A 256 -4.60 -25.89 -12.26
N LEU A 257 -4.20 -26.14 -11.00
CA LEU A 257 -2.96 -25.60 -10.45
C LEU A 257 -1.74 -26.23 -11.13
N ILE A 258 -1.77 -27.53 -11.44
CA ILE A 258 -0.70 -28.19 -12.20
C ILE A 258 -0.62 -27.62 -13.62
N ARG A 259 -1.76 -27.42 -14.29
CA ARG A 259 -1.80 -26.76 -15.61
C ARG A 259 -1.21 -25.35 -15.56
N ALA A 260 -1.52 -24.58 -14.51
CA ALA A 260 -0.93 -23.26 -14.31
C ALA A 260 0.60 -23.33 -14.10
N LEU A 261 1.08 -24.30 -13.31
CA LEU A 261 2.52 -24.53 -13.11
C LEU A 261 3.24 -24.85 -14.42
N ASN A 262 2.69 -25.76 -15.21
CA ASN A 262 3.26 -26.17 -16.48
C ASN A 262 3.26 -25.02 -17.50
N LEU A 263 2.14 -24.29 -17.62
CA LEU A 263 1.98 -23.21 -18.58
C LEU A 263 2.83 -21.99 -18.24
N GLN A 264 2.84 -21.55 -16.98
CA GLN A 264 3.48 -20.28 -16.58
C GLN A 264 4.97 -20.41 -16.32
N PHE A 265 5.45 -21.59 -15.90
CA PHE A 265 6.85 -21.79 -15.51
C PHE A 265 7.58 -22.84 -16.35
N GLY A 266 6.92 -23.44 -17.34
CA GLY A 266 7.54 -24.41 -18.26
C GLY A 266 7.83 -25.77 -17.62
N PHE A 267 7.15 -26.11 -16.52
CA PHE A 267 7.22 -27.47 -15.96
C PHE A 267 6.45 -28.47 -16.82
N ASN A 268 6.75 -29.77 -16.64
CA ASN A 268 6.09 -30.88 -17.32
C ASN A 268 5.57 -31.90 -16.29
N PHE A 269 4.84 -31.42 -15.28
CA PHE A 269 4.23 -32.30 -14.30
C PHE A 269 3.03 -33.05 -14.89
N PRO A 270 2.84 -34.34 -14.56
CA PRO A 270 1.69 -35.10 -15.04
C PRO A 270 0.39 -34.58 -14.40
N LEU A 271 -0.74 -34.79 -15.08
CA LEU A 271 -2.07 -34.53 -14.54
C LEU A 271 -2.67 -35.80 -13.95
N GLY A 272 -3.43 -35.66 -12.86
CA GLY A 272 -4.24 -36.74 -12.30
C GLY A 272 -5.44 -37.07 -13.20
N PRO A 273 -6.11 -38.21 -12.99
CA PRO A 273 -7.31 -38.57 -13.75
C PRO A 273 -8.40 -37.49 -13.64
N GLU A 274 -9.11 -37.20 -14.73
CA GLU A 274 -10.19 -36.21 -14.73
C GLU A 274 -11.50 -36.80 -14.14
N LYS A 275 -12.27 -35.96 -13.44
CA LYS A 275 -13.56 -36.36 -12.86
C LYS A 275 -14.64 -36.39 -13.95
N PRO A 276 -15.52 -37.40 -14.02
CA PRO A 276 -16.67 -37.34 -14.91
C PRO A 276 -17.65 -36.25 -14.45
N ALA A 277 -18.13 -35.43 -15.38
CA ALA A 277 -19.00 -34.28 -15.09
C ALA A 277 -20.32 -34.69 -14.41
N LEU A 278 -20.70 -33.98 -13.36
CA LEU A 278 -21.99 -34.14 -12.68
C LEU A 278 -23.12 -33.50 -13.51
N PRO A 279 -24.31 -34.14 -13.62
CA PRO A 279 -25.45 -33.57 -14.35
C PRO A 279 -25.91 -32.21 -13.75
N PRO A 280 -26.29 -31.23 -14.59
CA PRO A 280 -26.63 -29.86 -14.17
C PRO A 280 -27.74 -29.78 -13.11
N GLU A 281 -28.70 -30.70 -13.16
CA GLU A 281 -29.86 -30.77 -12.27
C GLU A 281 -29.44 -31.08 -10.81
N ARG A 282 -28.42 -31.93 -10.63
CA ARG A 282 -27.88 -32.30 -9.31
C ARG A 282 -27.05 -31.16 -8.71
N LEU A 283 -26.44 -30.32 -9.57
CA LEU A 283 -25.70 -29.12 -9.19
C LEU A 283 -26.64 -28.00 -8.68
N GLN A 284 -27.80 -27.83 -9.32
CA GLN A 284 -28.82 -26.87 -8.88
C GLN A 284 -29.50 -27.31 -7.57
N GLU A 285 -29.74 -28.61 -7.39
CA GLU A 285 -30.35 -29.14 -6.17
C GLU A 285 -29.42 -29.01 -4.95
N LEU A 286 -28.11 -29.19 -5.13
CA LEU A 286 -27.09 -28.97 -4.10
C LEU A 286 -26.93 -27.48 -3.74
N LYS A 287 -26.96 -26.58 -4.72
CA LYS A 287 -26.91 -25.11 -4.49
C LYS A 287 -28.14 -24.59 -3.75
N LYS A 288 -29.33 -25.16 -3.99
CA LYS A 288 -30.60 -24.71 -3.40
C LYS A 288 -30.85 -25.24 -1.97
N LYS A 289 -30.29 -26.40 -1.59
CA LYS A 289 -30.37 -26.97 -0.23
C LYS A 289 -29.28 -26.45 0.73
N HIS A 290 -28.31 -25.68 0.24
CA HIS A 290 -27.15 -25.21 1.00
C HIS A 290 -27.51 -23.96 1.84
N VAL A 291 -28.18 -22.97 1.25
CA VAL A 291 -28.41 -21.64 1.88
C VAL A 291 -29.21 -21.70 3.19
N ASP A 292 -30.28 -22.49 3.28
CA ASP A 292 -31.12 -22.55 4.48
C ASP A 292 -30.52 -23.41 5.61
N ARG A 293 -29.62 -24.36 5.30
CA ARG A 293 -28.89 -25.17 6.31
C ARG A 293 -27.73 -24.41 6.95
N LEU A 294 -27.12 -23.47 6.21
CA LEU A 294 -25.98 -22.66 6.62
C LEU A 294 -26.34 -21.71 7.78
N TYR A 295 -27.54 -21.15 7.75
CA TYR A 295 -28.08 -20.26 8.78
C TYR A 295 -28.23 -20.99 10.13
N GLU A 296 -28.72 -22.23 10.12
CA GLU A 296 -28.87 -23.02 11.34
C GLU A 296 -27.54 -23.52 11.93
N GLN A 297 -26.50 -23.73 11.11
CA GLN A 297 -25.20 -24.21 11.58
C GLN A 297 -24.36 -23.10 12.25
N ALA A 298 -24.37 -21.88 11.71
CA ALA A 298 -23.74 -20.72 12.35
C ALA A 298 -24.40 -20.40 13.71
N LEU A 299 -25.73 -20.58 13.83
CA LEU A 299 -26.47 -20.48 15.09
C LEU A 299 -26.10 -21.56 16.12
N ARG A 300 -25.57 -22.71 15.69
CA ARG A 300 -25.18 -23.82 16.57
C ARG A 300 -23.77 -23.67 17.13
N TYR A 301 -22.82 -23.12 16.36
CA TYR A 301 -21.43 -22.94 16.79
C TYR A 301 -21.28 -21.93 17.95
N TYR A 302 -22.20 -20.97 18.03
CA TYR A 302 -22.17 -19.89 19.02
C TYR A 302 -23.28 -19.98 20.08
N LYS A 303 -23.93 -21.14 20.23
CA LYS A 303 -24.98 -21.37 21.24
C LYS A 303 -24.47 -21.53 22.68
N GLY A 304 -23.34 -20.90 22.98
CA GLY A 304 -22.70 -20.82 24.30
C GLY A 304 -22.40 -19.37 24.69
N GLY A 305 -23.43 -18.53 24.76
CA GLY A 305 -23.38 -17.18 25.33
C GLY A 305 -23.92 -16.11 24.40
N ASP A 306 -24.88 -15.32 24.88
CA ASP A 306 -25.24 -14.00 24.32
C ASP A 306 -24.06 -13.02 24.55
N ASP A 307 -22.91 -13.36 23.96
CA ASP A 307 -21.67 -12.64 24.10
C ASP A 307 -21.55 -11.63 22.93
N PRO A 308 -21.29 -10.34 23.24
CA PRO A 308 -21.13 -9.27 22.24
C PRO A 308 -20.11 -9.58 21.13
N THR A 309 -19.08 -10.37 21.43
CA THR A 309 -17.99 -10.70 20.50
C THR A 309 -18.49 -11.64 19.40
N SER A 310 -19.23 -12.69 19.77
CA SER A 310 -19.82 -13.66 18.83
C SER A 310 -20.88 -13.00 17.94
N ARG A 311 -21.74 -12.14 18.50
CA ARG A 311 -22.76 -11.41 17.71
C ARG A 311 -22.13 -10.43 16.72
N LYS A 312 -21.07 -9.72 17.11
CA LYS A 312 -20.31 -8.85 16.21
C LYS A 312 -19.67 -9.64 15.08
N LEU A 313 -18.99 -10.76 15.39
CA LEU A 313 -18.35 -11.60 14.38
C LEU A 313 -19.37 -12.16 13.39
N LEU A 314 -20.51 -12.65 13.88
CA LEU A 314 -21.60 -13.13 13.04
C LEU A 314 -22.16 -12.02 12.14
N ALA A 315 -22.33 -10.80 12.66
CA ALA A 315 -22.73 -9.66 11.85
C ALA A 315 -21.70 -9.31 10.76
N GLN A 316 -20.40 -9.40 11.05
CA GLN A 316 -19.37 -9.19 10.03
C GLN A 316 -19.42 -10.27 8.93
N ILE A 317 -19.79 -11.53 9.27
CA ILE A 317 -20.02 -12.59 8.29
C ILE A 317 -21.22 -12.25 7.38
N TYR A 318 -22.37 -11.88 7.95
CA TYR A 318 -23.55 -11.48 7.17
C TYR A 318 -23.27 -10.26 6.28
N TYR A 319 -22.47 -9.30 6.75
CA TYR A 319 -22.01 -8.17 5.96
C TYR A 319 -21.27 -8.59 4.67
N ARG A 320 -20.39 -9.60 4.75
CA ARG A 320 -19.64 -10.14 3.59
C ARG A 320 -20.52 -10.91 2.61
N GLN A 321 -21.55 -11.55 3.12
CA GLN A 321 -22.51 -12.27 2.29
C GLN A 321 -23.49 -11.35 1.57
N GLY A 322 -23.46 -10.03 1.83
CA GLY A 322 -24.43 -9.07 1.30
C GLY A 322 -25.76 -9.04 2.06
N ASN A 323 -25.86 -9.79 3.15
CA ASN A 323 -27.04 -9.89 4.02
C ASN A 323 -26.99 -8.79 5.08
N TRP A 324 -27.05 -7.55 4.62
CA TRP A 324 -26.78 -6.38 5.45
C TRP A 324 -27.83 -6.12 6.54
N ASP A 325 -29.07 -6.55 6.33
CA ASP A 325 -30.17 -6.37 7.28
C ASP A 325 -30.03 -7.34 8.46
N GLU A 326 -29.67 -8.59 8.19
CA GLU A 326 -29.35 -9.61 9.19
C GLU A 326 -28.09 -9.22 9.99
N ALA A 327 -27.09 -8.67 9.31
CA ALA A 327 -25.90 -8.11 9.98
C ALA A 327 -26.28 -6.99 10.95
N LEU A 328 -27.15 -6.06 10.55
CA LEU A 328 -27.61 -4.96 11.39
C LEU A 328 -28.41 -5.46 12.60
N ALA A 329 -29.32 -6.41 12.40
CA ALA A 329 -30.13 -7.02 13.48
C ALA A 329 -29.25 -7.67 14.57
N LEU A 330 -28.14 -8.30 14.17
CA LEU A 330 -27.20 -8.91 15.12
C LEU A 330 -26.42 -7.88 15.94
N LEU A 331 -26.19 -6.69 15.38
CA LEU A 331 -25.52 -5.57 16.04
C LEU A 331 -26.47 -4.70 16.88
N GLU A 332 -27.78 -4.96 16.84
CA GLU A 332 -28.75 -4.25 17.68
C GLU A 332 -28.49 -4.53 19.17
N GLY A 333 -28.51 -3.46 19.97
CA GLY A 333 -28.22 -3.52 21.41
C GLY A 333 -26.73 -3.60 21.77
N LEU A 334 -25.84 -3.89 20.81
CA LEU A 334 -24.40 -3.89 21.05
C LEU A 334 -23.81 -2.47 21.02
N THR A 335 -22.86 -2.22 21.92
CA THR A 335 -22.16 -0.93 22.07
C THR A 335 -20.65 -1.12 21.92
N GLY A 336 -19.96 -0.05 21.50
CA GLY A 336 -18.51 -0.03 21.33
C GLY A 336 -18.07 0.50 19.97
N ALA A 337 -16.90 1.14 19.94
CA ALA A 337 -16.30 1.77 18.75
C ALA A 337 -16.35 0.88 17.50
N SER A 338 -15.81 -0.34 17.62
CA SER A 338 -15.74 -1.27 16.50
C SER A 338 -17.10 -1.79 15.98
N VAL A 339 -18.13 -1.80 16.83
CA VAL A 339 -19.52 -2.15 16.44
C VAL A 339 -20.14 -1.00 15.66
N GLU A 340 -19.98 0.23 16.16
CA GLU A 340 -20.52 1.43 15.49
C GLU A 340 -19.85 1.66 14.13
N LEU A 341 -18.54 1.46 14.02
CA LEU A 341 -17.82 1.52 12.74
C LEU A 341 -18.33 0.49 11.74
N LEU A 342 -18.61 -0.74 12.17
CA LEU A 342 -19.18 -1.76 11.31
C LEU A 342 -20.60 -1.39 10.83
N LYS A 343 -21.44 -0.82 11.69
CA LYS A 343 -22.75 -0.28 11.30
C LYS A 343 -22.63 0.82 10.25
N LEU A 344 -21.63 1.71 10.37
CA LEU A 344 -21.36 2.74 9.37
C LEU A 344 -20.92 2.14 8.03
N GLN A 345 -20.05 1.14 8.04
CA GLN A 345 -19.62 0.44 6.82
C GLN A 345 -20.78 -0.29 6.14
N ILE A 346 -21.67 -0.94 6.91
CA ILE A 346 -22.90 -1.55 6.39
C ILE A 346 -23.79 -0.47 5.76
N GLY A 347 -24.00 0.65 6.45
CA GLY A 347 -24.77 1.78 5.93
C GLY A 347 -24.21 2.34 4.62
N LEU A 348 -22.88 2.35 4.46
CA LEU A 348 -22.20 2.78 3.25
C LEU A 348 -22.49 1.84 2.07
N GLN A 349 -22.45 0.52 2.29
CA GLN A 349 -22.81 -0.47 1.27
C GLN A 349 -24.30 -0.40 0.87
N LYS A 350 -25.17 -0.07 1.82
CA LYS A 350 -26.61 0.14 1.57
C LYS A 350 -26.94 1.48 0.89
N GLY A 351 -25.94 2.34 0.63
CA GLY A 351 -26.14 3.67 0.06
C GLY A 351 -26.81 4.67 1.02
N GLU A 352 -26.79 4.41 2.33
CA GLU A 352 -27.41 5.26 3.36
C GLU A 352 -26.49 6.42 3.78
N PHE A 353 -25.87 7.10 2.81
CA PHE A 353 -24.77 8.05 3.02
C PHE A 353 -25.11 9.16 4.03
N GLU A 354 -26.33 9.70 3.98
CA GLU A 354 -26.79 10.75 4.90
C GLU A 354 -26.91 10.26 6.35
N LYS A 355 -27.33 9.01 6.56
CA LYS A 355 -27.37 8.41 7.91
C LYS A 355 -25.96 8.12 8.41
N VAL A 356 -25.09 7.62 7.54
CA VAL A 356 -23.67 7.37 7.84
C VAL A 356 -22.99 8.66 8.27
N ARG A 357 -23.16 9.75 7.52
CA ARG A 357 -22.63 11.08 7.87
C ARG A 357 -23.03 11.51 9.27
N ARG A 358 -24.34 11.62 9.51
CA ARG A 358 -24.87 12.10 10.81
C ARG A 358 -24.37 11.25 11.96
N LYS A 359 -24.34 9.93 11.78
CA LYS A 359 -23.93 9.01 12.83
C LYS A 359 -22.43 9.08 13.09
N ALA A 360 -21.60 9.13 12.04
CA ALA A 360 -20.15 9.26 12.15
C ALA A 360 -19.73 10.54 12.89
N GLU A 361 -20.41 11.67 12.65
CA GLU A 361 -20.18 12.94 13.34
C GLU A 361 -20.47 12.90 14.85
N THR A 362 -21.30 11.95 15.32
CA THR A 362 -21.61 11.79 16.75
C THR A 362 -20.61 10.92 17.53
N ILE A 363 -19.70 10.20 16.84
CA ILE A 363 -18.77 9.28 17.50
C ILE A 363 -17.66 10.08 18.21
N ARG A 364 -17.45 9.79 19.50
CA ARG A 364 -16.41 10.43 20.31
C ARG A 364 -15.03 9.93 19.92
N LEU A 365 -14.20 10.83 19.39
CA LEU A 365 -12.85 10.49 18.92
C LEU A 365 -11.91 9.99 20.03
N GLU A 366 -12.13 10.40 21.27
CA GLU A 366 -11.29 10.00 22.43
C GLU A 366 -11.39 8.50 22.76
N GLU A 367 -12.49 7.86 22.36
CA GLU A 367 -12.77 6.44 22.61
C GLU A 367 -12.22 5.53 21.50
N LEU A 368 -11.65 6.10 20.43
CA LEU A 368 -11.14 5.38 19.27
C LEU A 368 -9.61 5.24 19.31
N SER A 369 -9.12 4.06 18.97
CA SER A 369 -7.71 3.86 18.63
C SER A 369 -7.33 4.66 17.37
N SER A 370 -6.04 4.92 17.15
CA SER A 370 -5.56 5.64 15.96
C SER A 370 -5.97 4.91 14.67
N LYS A 371 -6.03 3.57 14.65
CA LYS A 371 -6.53 2.80 13.50
C LYS A 371 -8.04 3.02 13.26
N GLU A 372 -8.84 3.01 14.33
CA GLU A 372 -10.29 3.23 14.26
C GLU A 372 -10.65 4.66 13.85
N LYS A 373 -9.87 5.67 14.28
CA LYS A 373 -10.02 7.05 13.81
C LYS A 373 -9.83 7.16 12.31
N GLY A 374 -8.80 6.48 11.77
CA GLY A 374 -8.54 6.45 10.34
C GLY A 374 -9.72 5.87 9.58
N LEU A 375 -10.24 4.72 10.05
CA LEU A 375 -11.41 4.09 9.44
C LEU A 375 -12.65 4.98 9.49
N LEU A 376 -12.89 5.68 10.60
CA LEU A 376 -14.01 6.62 10.74
C LEU A 376 -13.90 7.75 9.71
N TYR A 377 -12.74 8.39 9.63
CA TYR A 377 -12.51 9.51 8.70
C TYR A 377 -12.62 9.07 7.24
N ASN A 378 -12.10 7.89 6.89
CA ASN A 378 -12.25 7.33 5.55
C ASN A 378 -13.73 7.09 5.20
N THR A 379 -14.47 6.49 6.14
CA THR A 379 -15.90 6.17 6.01
C THR A 379 -16.73 7.45 5.85
N LEU A 380 -16.48 8.45 6.70
CA LEU A 380 -17.12 9.76 6.66
C LEU A 380 -16.79 10.50 5.36
N GLY A 381 -15.50 10.58 4.99
CA GLY A 381 -15.05 11.24 3.77
C GLY A 381 -15.67 10.61 2.52
N THR A 382 -15.77 9.28 2.48
CA THR A 382 -16.44 8.55 1.39
C THR A 382 -17.94 8.86 1.34
N ALA A 383 -18.64 8.87 2.48
CA ALA A 383 -20.07 9.23 2.53
C ALA A 383 -20.31 10.68 2.08
N LEU A 384 -19.50 11.63 2.53
CA LEU A 384 -19.55 13.04 2.12
C LEU A 384 -19.28 13.21 0.62
N HIS A 385 -18.33 12.44 0.08
CA HIS A 385 -18.06 12.40 -1.36
C HIS A 385 -19.30 11.94 -2.12
N TYR A 386 -19.96 10.85 -1.76
CA TYR A 386 -21.17 10.40 -2.48
C TYR A 386 -22.35 11.38 -2.35
N LEU A 387 -22.40 12.20 -1.30
CA LEU A 387 -23.40 13.25 -1.12
C LEU A 387 -23.08 14.56 -1.86
N GLY A 388 -21.88 14.70 -2.43
CA GLY A 388 -21.43 15.90 -3.14
C GLY A 388 -20.87 17.01 -2.24
N TYR A 389 -20.58 16.73 -0.96
CA TYR A 389 -19.93 17.66 -0.03
C TYR A 389 -18.40 17.56 -0.14
N ASP A 390 -17.87 17.99 -1.29
CA ASP A 390 -16.46 17.75 -1.64
C ASP A 390 -15.45 18.42 -0.68
N ALA A 391 -15.76 19.62 -0.17
CA ALA A 391 -14.89 20.32 0.79
C ALA A 391 -14.81 19.60 2.15
N ASP A 392 -15.95 19.16 2.68
CA ASP A 392 -16.01 18.42 3.94
C ASP A 392 -15.38 17.02 3.80
N SER A 393 -15.54 16.41 2.62
CA SER A 393 -14.87 15.16 2.25
C SER A 393 -13.35 15.31 2.26
N GLU A 394 -12.84 16.41 1.68
CA GLU A 394 -11.41 16.73 1.71
C GLU A 394 -10.89 16.91 3.14
N GLU A 395 -11.62 17.62 4.00
CA GLU A 395 -11.25 17.81 5.40
C GLU A 395 -11.19 16.46 6.15
N ALA A 396 -12.15 15.57 5.93
CA ALA A 396 -12.14 14.23 6.52
C ALA A 396 -10.94 13.41 6.06
N PHE A 397 -10.62 13.40 4.77
CA PHE A 397 -9.45 12.71 4.23
C PHE A 397 -8.12 13.33 4.71
N GLN A 398 -8.04 14.66 4.89
CA GLN A 398 -6.86 15.30 5.48
C GLN A 398 -6.67 14.90 6.96
N LYS A 399 -7.75 14.75 7.73
CA LYS A 399 -7.69 14.22 9.11
C LYS A 399 -7.20 12.77 9.15
N GLU A 400 -7.62 11.95 8.19
CA GLU A 400 -7.07 10.59 8.01
C GLU A 400 -5.58 10.63 7.64
N PHE A 401 -5.18 11.54 6.76
CA PHE A 401 -3.78 11.72 6.35
C PHE A 401 -2.88 12.12 7.53
N ALA A 402 -3.34 13.03 8.39
CA ALA A 402 -2.62 13.41 9.61
C ALA A 402 -2.49 12.23 10.59
N ASN A 403 -3.55 11.42 10.70
CA ASN A 403 -3.56 10.21 11.53
C ASN A 403 -2.66 9.09 10.96
N TYR A 404 -2.36 9.10 9.66
CA TYR A 404 -1.37 8.23 9.07
C TYR A 404 0.06 8.52 9.56
N GLU A 405 0.45 9.79 9.77
CA GLU A 405 1.79 10.11 10.29
C GLU A 405 2.07 9.44 11.65
N GLU A 406 1.01 9.20 12.42
CA GLU A 406 1.05 8.51 13.70
C GLU A 406 1.08 6.97 13.55
N THR A 407 0.25 6.40 12.66
CA THR A 407 0.07 4.94 12.53
C THR A 407 1.06 4.26 11.59
N ARG A 408 1.63 4.99 10.62
CA ARG A 408 2.50 4.48 9.55
C ARG A 408 1.93 3.31 8.74
N ASP A 409 0.60 3.14 8.73
CA ASP A 409 -0.09 2.09 7.98
C ASP A 409 -0.10 2.38 6.48
N ARG A 410 0.80 1.72 5.74
CA ARG A 410 0.97 1.93 4.30
C ARG A 410 -0.26 1.54 3.48
N ALA A 411 -1.02 0.52 3.91
CA ALA A 411 -2.21 0.08 3.18
C ALA A 411 -3.35 1.10 3.33
N ALA A 412 -3.56 1.61 4.55
CA ALA A 412 -4.50 2.70 4.80
C ALA A 412 -4.15 3.96 3.99
N ARG A 413 -2.85 4.31 3.89
CA ARG A 413 -2.40 5.42 3.03
C ARG A 413 -2.72 5.20 1.56
N ALA A 414 -2.53 4.00 1.03
CA ALA A 414 -2.83 3.72 -0.37
C ALA A 414 -4.33 3.90 -0.67
N ALA A 415 -5.20 3.41 0.21
CA ALA A 415 -6.65 3.58 0.11
C ALA A 415 -7.07 5.06 0.18
N LEU A 416 -6.48 5.82 1.11
CA LEU A 416 -6.70 7.25 1.25
C LEU A 416 -6.27 8.03 -0.01
N LEU A 417 -5.08 7.75 -0.54
CA LEU A 417 -4.58 8.39 -1.78
C LEU A 417 -5.49 8.10 -2.97
N ASN A 418 -5.99 6.87 -3.09
CA ASN A 418 -6.97 6.51 -4.12
C ASN A 418 -8.28 7.31 -3.95
N ASN A 419 -8.78 7.46 -2.73
CA ASN A 419 -9.99 8.23 -2.45
C ASN A 419 -9.81 9.73 -2.70
N LEU A 420 -8.66 10.31 -2.33
CA LEU A 420 -8.28 11.67 -2.71
C LEU A 420 -8.19 11.83 -4.24
N GLY A 421 -7.68 10.82 -4.94
CA GLY A 421 -7.71 10.76 -6.41
C GLY A 421 -9.12 10.89 -6.97
N ASN A 422 -10.08 10.14 -6.41
CA ASN A 422 -11.50 10.18 -6.83
C ASN A 422 -12.10 11.59 -6.65
N LEU A 423 -11.75 12.26 -5.55
CA LEU A 423 -12.18 13.63 -5.28
C LEU A 423 -11.61 14.60 -6.33
N ARG A 424 -10.31 14.50 -6.66
CA ARG A 424 -9.65 15.37 -7.66
C ARG A 424 -10.17 15.16 -9.08
N ILE A 425 -10.56 13.94 -9.46
CA ILE A 425 -11.24 13.69 -10.75
C ILE A 425 -12.53 14.47 -10.84
N ARG A 426 -13.36 14.46 -9.79
CA ARG A 426 -14.66 15.16 -9.80
C ARG A 426 -14.48 16.67 -9.96
N GLU A 427 -13.47 17.24 -9.32
CA GLU A 427 -13.08 18.64 -9.48
C GLU A 427 -12.41 18.94 -10.83
N LYS A 428 -12.22 17.93 -11.70
CA LYS A 428 -11.49 18.00 -12.97
C LYS A 428 -10.04 18.48 -12.81
N LYS A 429 -9.41 18.22 -11.66
CA LYS A 429 -8.01 18.56 -11.35
C LYS A 429 -7.08 17.38 -11.69
N TRP A 430 -6.94 17.10 -12.99
CA TRP A 430 -6.22 15.92 -13.50
C TRP A 430 -4.75 15.85 -13.06
N ASP A 431 -4.05 16.99 -13.06
CA ASP A 431 -2.64 17.11 -12.66
C ASP A 431 -2.40 16.71 -11.19
N GLN A 432 -3.43 16.81 -10.35
CA GLN A 432 -3.38 16.38 -8.95
C GLN A 432 -3.88 14.94 -8.78
N ALA A 433 -4.85 14.50 -9.58
CA ALA A 433 -5.45 13.17 -9.49
C ALA A 433 -4.46 12.05 -9.91
N PHE A 434 -3.79 12.19 -11.05
CA PHE A 434 -2.94 11.11 -11.57
C PHE A 434 -1.75 10.76 -10.66
N PRO A 435 -1.01 11.72 -10.06
CA PRO A 435 0.04 11.40 -9.10
C PRO A 435 -0.45 10.62 -7.88
N LEU A 436 -1.62 10.97 -7.35
CA LEU A 436 -2.22 10.30 -6.18
C LEU A 436 -2.53 8.83 -6.47
N TYR A 437 -3.16 8.54 -7.61
CA TYR A 437 -3.42 7.15 -8.02
C TYR A 437 -2.14 6.38 -8.29
N ARG A 438 -1.17 6.97 -9.00
CA ARG A 438 0.11 6.32 -9.27
C ARG A 438 0.85 5.99 -7.97
N GLU A 439 0.82 6.89 -7.00
CA GLU A 439 1.40 6.64 -5.68
C GLU A 439 0.65 5.53 -4.93
N ALA A 440 -0.69 5.54 -4.94
CA ALA A 440 -1.50 4.47 -4.34
C ALA A 440 -1.18 3.09 -4.95
N VAL A 441 -1.12 3.00 -6.28
CA VAL A 441 -0.74 1.78 -7.02
C VAL A 441 0.69 1.36 -6.67
N THR A 442 1.64 2.31 -6.60
CA THR A 442 3.04 2.02 -6.25
C THR A 442 3.14 1.45 -4.83
N ILE A 443 2.41 2.01 -3.87
CA ILE A 443 2.38 1.48 -2.50
C ILE A 443 1.81 0.06 -2.48
N CYS A 444 0.70 -0.21 -3.18
CA CYS A 444 0.14 -1.56 -3.26
C CYS A 444 1.12 -2.55 -3.90
N ARG A 445 1.81 -2.13 -4.97
CA ARG A 445 2.82 -2.95 -5.67
C ARG A 445 4.00 -3.31 -4.78
N GLU A 446 4.51 -2.34 -4.02
CA GLU A 446 5.58 -2.54 -3.04
C GLU A 446 5.14 -3.41 -1.86
N LEU A 447 3.89 -3.26 -1.43
CA LEU A 447 3.30 -4.10 -0.39
C LEU A 447 3.03 -5.52 -0.90
N GLY A 448 2.88 -5.74 -2.21
CA GLY A 448 2.43 -7.02 -2.77
C GLY A 448 0.92 -7.24 -2.64
N ASP A 449 0.14 -6.17 -2.49
CA ASP A 449 -1.31 -6.18 -2.38
C ASP A 449 -1.94 -6.08 -3.79
N ALA A 450 -1.94 -7.21 -4.50
CA ALA A 450 -2.41 -7.30 -5.87
C ALA A 450 -3.91 -6.98 -6.04
N ALA A 451 -4.72 -7.21 -5.00
CA ALA A 451 -6.15 -6.94 -5.06
C ALA A 451 -6.43 -5.43 -5.08
N HIS A 452 -5.84 -4.68 -4.13
CA HIS A 452 -5.96 -3.23 -4.13
C HIS A 452 -5.19 -2.59 -5.29
N GLU A 453 -4.04 -3.14 -5.70
CA GLU A 453 -3.33 -2.70 -6.90
C GLU A 453 -4.24 -2.76 -8.14
N GLY A 454 -4.92 -3.89 -8.38
CA GLY A 454 -5.86 -4.03 -9.49
C GLY A 454 -7.06 -3.09 -9.40
N LEU A 455 -7.63 -2.89 -8.21
CA LEU A 455 -8.74 -1.95 -7.99
C LEU A 455 -8.31 -0.49 -8.22
N PHE A 456 -7.12 -0.09 -7.76
CA PHE A 456 -6.62 1.27 -7.93
C PHE A 456 -6.17 1.55 -9.36
N LEU A 457 -5.60 0.55 -10.04
CA LEU A 457 -5.38 0.61 -11.49
C LEU A 457 -6.71 0.76 -12.25
N THR A 458 -7.79 0.10 -11.81
CA THR A 458 -9.12 0.28 -12.41
C THR A 458 -9.59 1.73 -12.31
N ASN A 459 -9.46 2.34 -11.14
CA ASN A 459 -9.83 3.75 -10.93
C ASN A 459 -8.93 4.70 -11.75
N LEU A 460 -7.63 4.43 -11.84
CA LEU A 460 -6.70 5.20 -12.69
C LEU A 460 -7.03 5.05 -14.18
N GLY A 461 -7.38 3.85 -14.63
CA GLY A 461 -7.85 3.60 -15.99
C GLY A 461 -9.13 4.37 -16.30
N HIS A 462 -10.09 4.38 -15.38
CA HIS A 462 -11.29 5.20 -15.48
C HIS A 462 -10.98 6.70 -15.50
N ALA A 463 -10.00 7.16 -14.72
CA ALA A 463 -9.53 8.55 -14.74
C ALA A 463 -9.00 8.96 -16.13
N TYR A 464 -8.16 8.12 -16.74
CA TYR A 464 -7.66 8.34 -18.10
C TYR A 464 -8.79 8.30 -19.14
N GLN A 465 -9.77 7.42 -18.96
CA GLN A 465 -10.96 7.37 -19.82
C GLN A 465 -11.74 8.70 -19.76
N LEU A 466 -11.99 9.25 -18.57
CA LEU A 466 -12.71 10.52 -18.39
C LEU A 466 -11.91 11.73 -18.92
N HIS A 467 -10.58 11.66 -18.88
CA HIS A 467 -9.68 12.66 -19.47
C HIS A 467 -9.53 12.52 -21.00
N HIS A 468 -10.15 11.51 -21.62
CA HIS A 468 -10.01 11.17 -23.05
C HIS A 468 -8.60 10.71 -23.47
N SER A 469 -7.77 10.29 -22.53
CA SER A 469 -6.45 9.66 -22.76
C SER A 469 -6.62 8.15 -22.97
N TYR A 470 -7.23 7.78 -24.09
CA TYR A 470 -7.68 6.40 -24.33
C TYR A 470 -6.53 5.38 -24.42
N ASP A 471 -5.37 5.75 -24.94
CA ASP A 471 -4.23 4.83 -25.06
C ASP A 471 -3.67 4.45 -23.68
N GLU A 472 -3.50 5.44 -22.80
CA GLU A 472 -3.11 5.24 -21.41
C GLU A 472 -4.18 4.46 -20.63
N ALA A 473 -5.46 4.77 -20.85
CA ALA A 473 -6.58 4.06 -20.23
C ALA A 473 -6.57 2.56 -20.61
N ILE A 474 -6.38 2.23 -21.90
CA ILE A 474 -6.30 0.84 -22.36
C ILE A 474 -5.11 0.12 -21.72
N LYS A 475 -3.94 0.77 -21.66
CA LYS A 475 -2.73 0.16 -21.06
C LYS A 475 -2.96 -0.18 -19.59
N VAL A 476 -3.44 0.78 -18.80
CA VAL A 476 -3.67 0.62 -17.37
C VAL A 476 -4.81 -0.38 -17.10
N CYS A 477 -5.91 -0.32 -17.85
CA CYS A 477 -7.01 -1.27 -17.69
C CYS A 477 -6.58 -2.70 -18.06
N ARG A 478 -5.76 -2.91 -19.09
CA ARG A 478 -5.24 -4.26 -19.41
C ARG A 478 -4.32 -4.80 -18.32
N GLU A 479 -3.49 -3.93 -17.73
CA GLU A 479 -2.66 -4.30 -16.57
C GLU A 479 -3.54 -4.70 -15.37
N ALA A 480 -4.59 -3.92 -15.08
CA ALA A 480 -5.54 -4.22 -14.01
C ALA A 480 -6.31 -5.52 -14.27
N GLU A 481 -6.79 -5.72 -15.50
CA GLU A 481 -7.49 -6.94 -15.93
C GLU A 481 -6.59 -8.17 -15.76
N ALA A 482 -5.37 -8.14 -16.29
CA ALA A 482 -4.42 -9.25 -16.19
C ALA A 482 -4.09 -9.58 -14.73
N LEU A 483 -3.88 -8.57 -13.88
CA LEU A 483 -3.59 -8.76 -12.47
C LEU A 483 -4.78 -9.36 -11.71
N LEU A 484 -5.99 -8.81 -11.92
CA LEU A 484 -7.22 -9.27 -11.26
C LEU A 484 -7.61 -10.68 -11.71
N ASP A 485 -7.46 -11.00 -12.99
CA ASP A 485 -7.68 -12.36 -13.52
C ASP A 485 -6.62 -13.34 -12.98
N ALA A 486 -5.36 -12.92 -12.81
CA ALA A 486 -4.29 -13.74 -12.24
C ALA A 486 -4.56 -14.12 -10.78
N ILE A 487 -5.07 -13.20 -9.96
CA ILE A 487 -5.45 -13.47 -8.57
C ILE A 487 -6.87 -14.03 -8.42
N GLY A 488 -7.61 -14.16 -9.54
CA GLY A 488 -8.95 -14.73 -9.56
C GLY A 488 -10.08 -13.80 -9.13
N HIS A 489 -9.86 -12.49 -8.96
CA HIS A 489 -10.85 -11.55 -8.42
C HIS A 489 -11.91 -11.14 -9.48
N ARG A 490 -12.73 -12.10 -9.93
CA ARG A 490 -13.55 -12.02 -11.16
C ARG A 490 -14.53 -10.84 -11.21
N SER A 491 -15.18 -10.50 -10.10
CA SER A 491 -16.14 -9.38 -10.07
C SER A 491 -15.47 -8.03 -10.33
N SER A 492 -14.24 -7.86 -9.83
CA SER A 492 -13.46 -6.64 -10.10
C SER A 492 -12.92 -6.65 -11.53
N ALA A 493 -12.45 -7.79 -12.03
CA ALA A 493 -12.03 -7.94 -13.42
C ALA A 493 -13.18 -7.60 -14.40
N ALA A 494 -14.42 -8.00 -14.08
CA ALA A 494 -15.60 -7.62 -14.86
C ALA A 494 -15.83 -6.10 -14.91
N LYS A 495 -15.59 -5.37 -13.82
CA LYS A 495 -15.66 -3.90 -13.83
C LYS A 495 -14.61 -3.29 -14.76
N VAL A 496 -13.39 -3.81 -14.75
CA VAL A 496 -12.32 -3.37 -15.68
C VAL A 496 -12.69 -3.66 -17.13
N LYS A 497 -13.23 -4.85 -17.41
CA LYS A 497 -13.74 -5.24 -18.73
C LYS A 497 -14.85 -4.29 -19.19
N GLY A 498 -15.69 -3.81 -18.29
CA GLY A 498 -16.68 -2.76 -18.55
C GLY A 498 -16.06 -1.41 -18.95
N HIS A 499 -15.02 -0.96 -18.26
CA HIS A 499 -14.27 0.24 -18.65
C HIS A 499 -13.60 0.08 -20.03
N LEU A 500 -12.97 -1.07 -20.30
CA LEU A 500 -12.41 -1.39 -21.61
C LEU A 500 -13.47 -1.37 -22.71
N ALA A 501 -14.65 -1.94 -22.45
CA ALA A 501 -15.78 -1.90 -23.38
C ALA A 501 -16.16 -0.46 -23.74
N ASN A 502 -16.32 0.40 -22.72
CA ASN A 502 -16.62 1.81 -22.91
C ASN A 502 -15.54 2.54 -23.72
N ILE A 503 -14.27 2.31 -23.44
CA ILE A 503 -13.15 2.92 -24.19
C ILE A 503 -13.18 2.46 -25.67
N PHE A 504 -13.42 1.17 -25.92
CA PHE A 504 -13.53 0.65 -27.29
C PHE A 504 -14.74 1.21 -28.04
N ILE A 505 -15.88 1.39 -27.36
CA ILE A 505 -17.07 2.05 -27.94
C ILE A 505 -16.77 3.51 -28.29
N ALA A 506 -16.11 4.24 -27.39
CA ALA A 506 -15.75 5.64 -27.59
C ALA A 506 -14.77 5.85 -28.76
N THR A 507 -13.79 4.95 -28.90
CA THR A 507 -12.75 4.98 -29.95
C THR A 507 -13.19 4.36 -31.28
N GLY A 508 -14.42 3.82 -31.37
CA GLY A 508 -14.98 3.23 -32.59
C GLY A 508 -14.60 1.76 -32.84
N SER A 509 -13.88 1.11 -31.92
CA SER A 509 -13.56 -0.32 -31.96
C SER A 509 -14.74 -1.19 -31.49
N LEU A 510 -15.89 -1.07 -32.17
CA LEU A 510 -17.17 -1.60 -31.69
C LEU A 510 -17.20 -3.12 -31.48
N GLU A 511 -16.47 -3.90 -32.28
CA GLU A 511 -16.38 -5.37 -32.12
C GLU A 511 -15.70 -5.77 -30.80
N LYS A 512 -14.58 -5.12 -30.46
CA LYS A 512 -13.86 -5.34 -29.20
C LYS A 512 -14.70 -4.90 -27.99
N GLY A 513 -15.47 -3.82 -28.15
CA GLY A 513 -16.43 -3.38 -27.13
C GLY A 513 -17.52 -4.44 -26.88
N GLU A 514 -18.06 -5.02 -27.95
CA GLU A 514 -19.07 -6.08 -27.86
C GLU A 514 -18.54 -7.36 -27.20
N GLU A 515 -17.32 -7.77 -27.52
CA GLU A 515 -16.65 -8.92 -26.89
C GLU A 515 -16.53 -8.72 -25.37
N LYS A 516 -16.04 -7.55 -24.93
CA LYS A 516 -15.93 -7.25 -23.50
C LYS A 516 -17.27 -7.19 -22.78
N ILE A 517 -18.33 -6.69 -23.43
CA ILE A 517 -19.70 -6.72 -22.86
C ILE A 517 -20.18 -8.16 -22.65
N LYS A 518 -19.90 -9.07 -23.58
CA LYS A 518 -20.25 -10.49 -23.45
C LYS A 518 -19.54 -11.14 -22.26
N GLU A 519 -18.25 -10.86 -22.08
CA GLU A 519 -17.50 -11.34 -20.91
C GLU A 519 -18.08 -10.82 -19.59
N VAL A 520 -18.42 -9.52 -19.51
CA VAL A 520 -19.05 -8.93 -18.31
C VAL A 520 -20.38 -9.60 -18.01
N ARG A 521 -21.21 -9.82 -19.04
CA ARG A 521 -22.51 -10.48 -18.90
C ARG A 521 -22.38 -11.94 -18.46
N GLN A 522 -21.43 -12.68 -19.02
CA GLN A 522 -21.15 -14.04 -18.60
C GLN A 522 -20.77 -14.11 -17.11
N ILE A 523 -19.87 -13.23 -16.65
CA ILE A 523 -19.48 -13.18 -15.24
C ILE A 523 -20.67 -12.79 -14.34
N ALA A 524 -21.51 -11.86 -14.80
CA ALA A 524 -22.73 -11.46 -14.09
C ALA A 524 -23.71 -12.62 -13.93
N ASP A 525 -23.93 -13.41 -14.98
CA ASP A 525 -24.83 -14.57 -14.96
C ASP A 525 -24.27 -15.72 -14.11
N GLU A 526 -22.96 -15.99 -14.19
CA GLU A 526 -22.27 -17.00 -13.37
C GLU A 526 -22.36 -16.69 -11.87
N LYS A 527 -22.18 -15.41 -11.48
CA LYS A 527 -22.20 -14.97 -10.09
C LYS A 527 -23.60 -14.56 -9.59
N GLY A 528 -24.57 -14.40 -10.47
CA GLY A 528 -25.87 -13.79 -10.13
C GLY A 528 -25.75 -12.32 -9.70
N ASP A 529 -24.72 -11.61 -10.18
CA ASP A 529 -24.43 -10.23 -9.81
C ASP A 529 -25.31 -9.26 -10.61
N ARG A 530 -26.38 -8.77 -9.96
CA ARG A 530 -27.35 -7.84 -10.57
C ARG A 530 -26.72 -6.50 -10.97
N PHE A 531 -25.69 -6.04 -10.27
CA PHE A 531 -25.02 -4.79 -10.61
C PHE A 531 -24.22 -4.95 -11.91
N LEU A 532 -23.42 -6.02 -12.02
CA LEU A 532 -22.68 -6.31 -13.26
C LEU A 532 -23.64 -6.56 -14.43
N PHE A 533 -24.79 -7.18 -14.17
CA PHE A 533 -25.83 -7.35 -15.18
C PHE A 533 -26.39 -5.99 -15.66
N ALA A 534 -26.73 -5.09 -14.73
CA ALA A 534 -27.19 -3.74 -15.03
C ALA A 534 -26.15 -2.94 -15.82
N LEU A 535 -24.87 -3.02 -15.41
CA LEU A 535 -23.75 -2.40 -16.11
C LEU A 535 -23.62 -2.93 -17.55
N SER A 536 -23.74 -4.25 -17.77
CA SER A 536 -23.70 -4.83 -19.11
C SER A 536 -24.81 -4.26 -20.02
N CYS A 537 -26.00 -3.99 -19.48
CA CYS A 537 -27.12 -3.40 -20.21
C CYS A 537 -26.87 -1.93 -20.58
N LEU A 538 -26.25 -1.15 -19.70
CA LEU A 538 -25.84 0.23 -19.98
C LEU A 538 -24.83 0.27 -21.15
N LEU A 539 -23.77 -0.53 -21.05
CA LEU A 539 -22.72 -0.64 -22.08
C LEU A 539 -23.29 -1.10 -23.43
N GLU A 540 -24.23 -2.05 -23.40
CA GLU A 540 -24.94 -2.49 -24.61
C GLU A 540 -25.76 -1.36 -25.22
N GLY A 541 -26.44 -0.54 -24.40
CA GLY A 541 -27.14 0.66 -24.86
C GLY A 541 -26.21 1.63 -25.61
N ASP A 542 -25.04 1.93 -25.04
CA ASP A 542 -24.03 2.81 -25.63
C ASP A 542 -23.46 2.25 -26.94
N LEU A 543 -23.18 0.94 -26.98
CA LEU A 543 -22.74 0.25 -28.19
C LEU A 543 -23.78 0.35 -29.30
N GLN A 544 -25.06 0.09 -29.01
CA GLN A 544 -26.13 0.13 -30.00
C GLN A 544 -26.42 1.57 -30.46
N LYS A 545 -26.32 2.57 -29.57
CA LYS A 545 -26.40 4.00 -29.93
C LYS A 545 -25.31 4.35 -30.95
N LYS A 546 -24.05 3.93 -30.71
CA LYS A 546 -22.94 4.13 -31.66
C LYS A 546 -23.09 3.37 -32.98
N LYS A 547 -23.72 2.19 -32.98
CA LYS A 547 -24.06 1.43 -34.21
C LYS A 547 -25.25 2.01 -34.99
N GLY A 548 -25.90 3.07 -34.48
CA GLY A 548 -27.12 3.62 -35.09
C GLY A 548 -28.37 2.74 -34.89
N GLN A 549 -28.30 1.70 -34.05
CA GLN A 549 -29.41 0.76 -33.80
C GLN A 549 -30.27 1.27 -32.63
N ARG A 550 -30.96 2.39 -32.88
CA ARG A 550 -31.70 3.17 -31.88
C ARG A 550 -32.70 2.35 -31.03
N ASP A 551 -33.52 1.50 -31.64
CA ASP A 551 -34.52 0.71 -30.91
C ASP A 551 -33.88 -0.28 -29.94
N LYS A 552 -32.76 -0.89 -30.35
CA LYS A 552 -31.98 -1.78 -29.50
C LYS A 552 -31.30 -1.03 -28.36
N ALA A 553 -30.79 0.18 -28.63
CA ALA A 553 -30.24 1.05 -27.59
C ALA A 553 -31.29 1.41 -26.53
N LEU A 554 -32.49 1.81 -26.95
CA LEU A 554 -33.61 2.12 -26.03
C LEU A 554 -34.04 0.89 -25.21
N ALA A 555 -34.08 -0.29 -25.81
CA ALA A 555 -34.41 -1.53 -25.10
C ALA A 555 -33.37 -1.86 -24.02
N ALA A 556 -32.08 -1.80 -24.35
CA ALA A 556 -30.98 -2.08 -23.42
C ALA A 556 -30.95 -1.06 -22.25
N TYR A 557 -31.08 0.24 -22.54
CA TYR A 557 -31.17 1.28 -21.51
C TYR A 557 -32.37 1.09 -20.58
N ARG A 558 -33.56 0.77 -21.10
CA ARG A 558 -34.74 0.50 -20.25
C ARG A 558 -34.53 -0.69 -19.33
N GLN A 559 -33.89 -1.75 -19.83
CA GLN A 559 -33.56 -2.91 -19.03
C GLN A 559 -32.55 -2.56 -17.92
N GLY A 560 -31.46 -1.87 -18.26
CA GLY A 560 -30.48 -1.38 -17.29
C GLY A 560 -31.08 -0.48 -16.22
N LYS A 561 -31.95 0.47 -16.62
CA LYS A 561 -32.68 1.37 -15.71
C LYS A 561 -33.46 0.60 -14.65
N LYS A 562 -34.19 -0.45 -15.05
CA LYS A 562 -34.98 -1.27 -14.12
C LYS A 562 -34.09 -1.88 -13.03
N PHE A 563 -32.95 -2.45 -13.40
CA PHE A 563 -32.05 -3.06 -12.43
C PHE A 563 -31.35 -2.03 -11.53
N PHE A 564 -30.89 -0.89 -12.07
CA PHE A 564 -30.32 0.17 -11.23
C PHE A 564 -31.34 0.80 -10.26
N HIS A 565 -32.61 0.89 -10.68
CA HIS A 565 -33.70 1.31 -9.82
C HIS A 565 -33.93 0.32 -8.66
N GLU A 566 -33.98 -0.98 -8.94
CA GLU A 566 -34.07 -2.04 -7.92
C GLU A 566 -32.89 -2.00 -6.94
N LEU A 567 -31.69 -1.66 -7.43
CA LEU A 567 -30.47 -1.48 -6.64
C LEU A 567 -30.40 -0.14 -5.90
N LYS A 568 -31.39 0.76 -6.07
CA LYS A 568 -31.41 2.13 -5.53
C LYS A 568 -30.19 2.98 -5.93
N ASN A 569 -29.58 2.70 -7.08
CA ASN A 569 -28.43 3.43 -7.57
C ASN A 569 -28.86 4.63 -8.45
N ARG A 570 -29.13 5.77 -7.79
CA ARG A 570 -29.70 6.97 -8.44
C ARG A 570 -28.80 7.61 -9.50
N LEU A 571 -27.49 7.55 -9.33
CA LEU A 571 -26.54 8.19 -10.25
C LEU A 571 -26.60 7.55 -11.64
N GLU A 572 -26.47 6.23 -11.71
CA GLU A 572 -26.54 5.47 -12.97
C GLU A 572 -27.94 5.51 -13.59
N GLU A 573 -28.98 5.56 -12.75
CA GLU A 573 -30.37 5.71 -13.21
C GLU A 573 -30.61 7.05 -13.94
N GLU A 574 -30.09 8.15 -13.37
CA GLU A 574 -30.21 9.50 -13.96
C GLU A 574 -29.43 9.62 -15.28
N GLU A 575 -28.26 8.99 -15.37
CA GLU A 575 -27.46 8.96 -16.60
C GLU A 575 -28.17 8.20 -17.72
N ILE A 576 -28.76 7.04 -17.42
CA ILE A 576 -29.59 6.30 -18.37
C ILE A 576 -30.80 7.12 -18.81
N GLU A 577 -31.46 7.82 -17.89
CA GLU A 577 -32.58 8.70 -18.24
C GLU A 577 -32.17 9.83 -19.20
N LYS A 578 -31.01 10.43 -18.99
CA LYS A 578 -30.47 11.46 -19.87
C LYS A 578 -30.25 10.89 -21.28
N ASN A 579 -29.60 9.72 -21.38
CA ASN A 579 -29.35 9.06 -22.66
C ASN A 579 -30.65 8.70 -23.41
N ILE A 580 -31.69 8.26 -22.69
CA ILE A 580 -33.02 8.02 -23.28
C ILE A 580 -33.64 9.33 -23.80
N LYS A 581 -33.58 10.42 -23.03
CA LYS A 581 -34.14 11.73 -23.41
C LYS A 581 -33.45 12.31 -24.65
N GLU A 582 -32.12 12.23 -24.73
CA GLU A 582 -31.34 12.67 -25.88
C GLU A 582 -31.79 11.97 -27.17
N LEU A 583 -31.86 10.63 -27.14
CA LEU A 583 -32.35 9.87 -28.29
C LEU A 583 -33.73 10.36 -28.69
N LEU A 584 -34.71 10.41 -27.78
CA LEU A 584 -36.08 10.85 -28.10
C LEU A 584 -36.17 12.28 -28.67
N HIS A 585 -35.21 13.16 -28.39
CA HIS A 585 -35.16 14.51 -28.93
C HIS A 585 -34.70 14.56 -30.40
N GLU A 586 -33.66 13.80 -30.77
CA GLU A 586 -33.12 13.71 -32.13
C GLU A 586 -34.19 13.30 -33.17
N GLU A 587 -35.17 12.48 -32.77
CA GLU A 587 -36.28 12.04 -33.63
C GLU A 587 -37.27 13.18 -33.98
N LYS A 588 -37.39 14.19 -33.13
CA LYS A 588 -38.27 15.35 -33.38
C LYS A 588 -37.64 16.35 -34.36
N GLU A 589 -36.31 16.46 -34.38
CA GLU A 589 -35.57 17.34 -35.27
C GLU A 589 -35.52 16.78 -36.70
N ILE A 590 -35.30 15.46 -36.87
CA ILE A 590 -35.25 14.81 -38.19
C ILE A 590 -36.60 14.97 -38.94
N LYS A 591 -37.73 14.82 -38.23
CA LYS A 591 -39.09 14.99 -38.80
C LYS A 591 -39.46 16.43 -39.18
N LYS A 592 -38.72 17.44 -38.70
CA LYS A 592 -38.96 18.86 -39.03
C LYS A 592 -38.24 19.31 -40.30
N SER A 593 -37.23 18.57 -40.76
CA SER A 593 -36.34 18.98 -41.86
C SER A 593 -36.84 18.66 -43.27
N GLU A 594 -37.94 17.90 -43.43
CA GLU A 594 -38.40 17.38 -44.74
C GLU A 594 -39.45 18.25 -45.48
N VAL A 595 -39.78 19.47 -45.04
CA VAL A 595 -40.83 20.28 -45.70
C VAL A 595 -40.39 21.73 -45.96
N SER A 596 -39.87 22.02 -47.16
CA SER A 596 -40.25 23.17 -48.02
C SER A 596 -39.24 23.45 -49.14
N GLU A 597 -39.54 22.98 -50.35
CA GLU A 597 -39.10 23.59 -51.62
C GLU A 597 -40.34 24.20 -52.28
N ILE A 598 -40.29 25.45 -52.79
CA ILE A 598 -40.55 25.86 -54.20
C ILE A 598 -40.23 27.38 -54.33
N VAL A 599 -39.14 27.75 -55.02
CA VAL A 599 -38.99 29.06 -55.70
C VAL A 599 -38.29 28.84 -57.06
N SER A 600 -38.72 29.56 -58.09
CA SER A 600 -38.46 29.41 -59.54
C SER A 600 -37.06 28.89 -60.00
N ILE A 601 -37.08 27.75 -60.71
CA ILE A 601 -35.92 26.90 -61.08
C ILE A 601 -34.81 27.60 -61.91
N PRO A 602 -35.07 28.48 -62.90
CA PRO A 602 -33.98 29.04 -63.71
C PRO A 602 -33.12 30.09 -62.98
N LEU A 603 -33.77 30.89 -62.12
CA LEU A 603 -33.12 31.96 -61.36
C LEU A 603 -32.38 31.39 -60.14
N LEU A 604 -32.99 30.39 -59.48
CA LEU A 604 -32.34 29.62 -58.40
C LEU A 604 -31.11 28.87 -58.91
N ARG A 605 -31.16 28.29 -60.12
CA ARG A 605 -29.98 27.65 -60.75
C ARG A 605 -28.83 28.61 -60.97
N ARG A 606 -29.11 29.87 -61.33
CA ARG A 606 -28.09 30.91 -61.50
C ARG A 606 -27.45 31.31 -60.17
N VAL A 607 -28.25 31.56 -59.13
CA VAL A 607 -27.73 31.83 -57.78
C VAL A 607 -26.97 30.62 -57.21
N LEU A 608 -27.47 29.40 -57.42
CA LEU A 608 -26.79 28.15 -57.03
C LEU A 608 -25.46 27.94 -57.76
N ALA A 609 -25.37 28.28 -59.05
CA ALA A 609 -24.12 28.16 -59.82
C ALA A 609 -23.04 29.08 -59.24
N ILE A 610 -23.40 30.30 -58.86
CA ILE A 610 -22.45 31.23 -58.23
C ILE A 610 -22.13 30.78 -56.81
N ASN A 611 -23.10 30.34 -56.01
CA ASN A 611 -22.84 29.79 -54.67
C ASN A 611 -21.88 28.59 -54.72
N ARG A 612 -22.03 27.71 -55.73
CA ARG A 612 -21.07 26.62 -55.96
C ARG A 612 -19.68 27.18 -56.28
N ARG A 613 -19.57 28.18 -57.17
CA ARG A 613 -18.30 28.83 -57.49
C ARG A 613 -17.65 29.48 -56.26
N LEU A 614 -18.41 30.21 -55.45
CA LEU A 614 -17.92 30.85 -54.22
C LEU A 614 -17.49 29.82 -53.16
N SER A 615 -18.15 28.66 -53.08
CA SER A 615 -17.81 27.60 -52.12
C SER A 615 -16.48 26.89 -52.41
N LEU A 616 -15.99 26.96 -53.65
CA LEU A 616 -14.76 26.30 -54.10
C LEU A 616 -13.52 27.19 -54.00
N ILE A 617 -13.71 28.48 -53.78
CA ILE A 617 -12.62 29.45 -53.70
C ILE A 617 -12.19 29.57 -52.24
N HIS A 618 -10.89 29.39 -51.99
CA HIS A 618 -10.31 29.51 -50.65
C HIS A 618 -9.48 30.79 -50.46
N ASN A 619 -9.29 31.56 -51.53
CA ASN A 619 -8.58 32.83 -51.51
C ASN A 619 -9.58 33.98 -51.37
N VAL A 620 -9.43 34.80 -50.33
CA VAL A 620 -10.35 35.92 -50.07
C VAL A 620 -10.42 36.88 -51.27
N GLN A 621 -9.30 37.21 -51.91
CA GLN A 621 -9.28 38.14 -53.05
C GLN A 621 -10.09 37.61 -54.24
N GLU A 622 -9.93 36.33 -54.58
CA GLU A 622 -10.65 35.69 -55.69
C GLU A 622 -12.17 35.60 -55.43
N ILE A 623 -12.57 35.45 -54.16
CA ILE A 623 -13.98 35.56 -53.74
C ILE A 623 -14.51 36.97 -54.00
N LEU A 624 -13.78 38.01 -53.58
CA LEU A 624 -14.22 39.40 -53.72
C LEU A 624 -14.39 39.81 -55.19
N GLU A 625 -13.48 39.36 -56.06
CA GLU A 625 -13.53 39.62 -57.50
C GLU A 625 -14.73 38.90 -58.13
N THR A 626 -14.89 37.60 -57.84
CA THR A 626 -16.01 36.79 -58.34
C THR A 626 -17.37 37.38 -57.94
N ILE A 627 -17.49 37.91 -56.72
CA ILE A 627 -18.71 38.55 -56.22
C ILE A 627 -19.05 39.78 -57.06
N ILE A 628 -18.08 40.69 -57.28
CA ILE A 628 -18.33 41.91 -58.04
C ILE A 628 -18.59 41.64 -59.51
N ASP A 629 -17.82 40.74 -60.13
CA ASP A 629 -18.00 40.37 -61.54
C ASP A 629 -19.40 39.78 -61.77
N SER A 630 -19.86 38.94 -60.84
CA SER A 630 -21.23 38.43 -60.83
C SER A 630 -22.23 39.58 -60.67
N MET A 631 -22.06 40.46 -59.69
CA MET A 631 -22.99 41.58 -59.47
C MET A 631 -23.13 42.49 -60.71
N ILE A 632 -22.03 42.76 -61.43
CA ILE A 632 -22.05 43.53 -62.67
C ILE A 632 -22.78 42.76 -63.78
N GLU A 633 -22.49 41.46 -63.95
CA GLU A 633 -23.17 40.60 -64.93
C GLU A 633 -24.69 40.52 -64.69
N PHE A 634 -25.12 40.40 -63.44
CA PHE A 634 -26.54 40.29 -63.08
C PHE A 634 -27.33 41.59 -63.24
N THR A 635 -26.66 42.73 -63.16
CA THR A 635 -27.33 44.05 -63.13
C THR A 635 -27.05 44.91 -64.34
N ALA A 636 -26.15 44.48 -65.24
CA ALA A 636 -25.59 45.29 -66.31
C ALA A 636 -25.10 46.67 -65.82
N ALA A 637 -24.60 46.73 -64.58
CA ALA A 637 -24.04 47.94 -64.01
C ALA A 637 -22.83 48.41 -64.85
N GLU A 638 -22.65 49.73 -64.96
CA GLU A 638 -21.48 50.27 -65.64
C GLU A 638 -20.21 50.03 -64.81
N ARG A 639 -20.33 50.13 -63.49
CA ARG A 639 -19.24 49.96 -62.52
C ARG A 639 -19.73 49.34 -61.23
N GLY A 640 -18.85 48.59 -60.58
CA GLY A 640 -19.06 48.02 -59.26
C GLY A 640 -17.83 48.16 -58.35
N HIS A 641 -18.08 48.48 -57.10
CA HIS A 641 -17.09 48.66 -56.04
C HIS A 641 -17.46 47.81 -54.82
N LEU A 642 -16.52 47.01 -54.31
CA LEU A 642 -16.65 46.27 -53.05
C LEU A 642 -15.81 46.93 -51.97
N ILE A 643 -16.45 47.23 -50.85
CA ILE A 643 -15.86 47.99 -49.74
C ILE A 643 -15.95 47.15 -48.48
N LEU A 644 -14.82 46.91 -47.80
CA LEU A 644 -14.77 46.19 -46.52
C LEU A 644 -14.29 47.10 -45.39
N LYS A 645 -14.74 46.79 -44.17
CA LYS A 645 -14.33 47.47 -42.95
C LYS A 645 -13.03 46.85 -42.40
N GLU A 646 -12.00 47.68 -42.21
CA GLU A 646 -10.77 47.33 -41.50
C GLU A 646 -10.58 48.28 -40.32
N GLY A 647 -10.83 47.80 -39.10
CA GLY A 647 -10.86 48.65 -37.90
C GLY A 647 -11.96 49.71 -37.99
N GLU A 648 -11.60 50.99 -37.89
CA GLU A 648 -12.54 52.11 -38.03
C GLU A 648 -12.62 52.70 -39.45
N LYS A 649 -11.85 52.18 -40.41
CA LYS A 649 -11.78 52.72 -41.78
C LYS A 649 -12.40 51.76 -42.78
N TYR A 650 -13.02 52.32 -43.82
CA TYR A 650 -13.58 51.56 -44.94
C TYR A 650 -12.64 51.68 -46.13
N GLN A 651 -12.26 50.55 -46.71
CA GLN A 651 -11.36 50.49 -47.86
C GLN A 651 -12.05 49.80 -49.04
N ILE A 652 -11.86 50.35 -50.24
CA ILE A 652 -12.21 49.67 -51.48
C ILE A 652 -11.26 48.48 -51.62
N LYS A 653 -11.81 47.28 -51.77
CA LYS A 653 -11.04 46.05 -52.01
C LYS A 653 -11.03 45.65 -53.48
N VAL A 654 -12.13 45.91 -54.20
CA VAL A 654 -12.25 45.59 -55.63
C VAL A 654 -13.04 46.68 -56.33
N THR A 655 -12.57 47.08 -57.52
CA THR A 655 -13.31 47.92 -58.48
C THR A 655 -13.31 47.23 -59.84
N ARG A 656 -14.47 47.17 -60.49
CA ARG A 656 -14.64 46.59 -61.83
C ARG A 656 -15.59 47.43 -62.66
N ASN A 657 -15.35 47.49 -63.96
CA ASN A 657 -16.25 48.10 -64.94
C ASN A 657 -17.11 47.04 -65.66
N ILE A 658 -17.99 47.46 -66.57
CA ILE A 658 -18.88 46.59 -67.35
C ILE A 658 -18.14 45.51 -68.17
N ASN A 659 -16.87 45.74 -68.50
CA ASN A 659 -16.01 44.78 -69.20
C ASN A 659 -15.21 43.88 -68.23
N GLN A 660 -15.46 43.97 -66.92
CA GLN A 660 -14.76 43.25 -65.85
C GLN A 660 -13.24 43.55 -65.78
N ILE A 661 -12.83 44.74 -66.22
CA ILE A 661 -11.44 45.21 -66.17
C ILE A 661 -11.27 46.17 -64.98
N GLU A 662 -10.13 46.10 -64.29
CA GLU A 662 -9.72 47.09 -63.28
C GLU A 662 -9.55 48.47 -63.91
N THR A 663 -10.00 49.51 -63.20
CA THR A 663 -9.97 50.90 -63.70
C THR A 663 -9.26 51.80 -62.69
N GLU A 664 -8.55 52.81 -63.19
CA GLU A 664 -8.00 53.88 -62.37
C GLU A 664 -9.14 54.75 -61.80
N ASP A 665 -9.05 55.03 -60.50
CA ASP A 665 -10.13 55.48 -59.62
C ASP A 665 -10.73 56.85 -60.02
N GLU A 666 -12.00 56.87 -60.45
CA GLU A 666 -12.81 58.10 -60.52
C GLU A 666 -13.70 58.30 -59.28
N GLY A 667 -13.67 57.39 -58.30
CA GLY A 667 -14.40 57.47 -57.03
C GLY A 667 -15.89 57.08 -57.10
N PHE A 668 -16.44 56.70 -55.94
CA PHE A 668 -17.86 56.43 -55.69
C PHE A 668 -18.48 57.50 -54.79
N SER A 669 -19.81 57.49 -54.62
CA SER A 669 -20.46 58.42 -53.68
C SER A 669 -20.29 57.96 -52.22
N ILE A 670 -19.34 58.57 -51.51
CA ILE A 670 -19.05 58.30 -50.10
C ILE A 670 -20.30 58.46 -49.22
N SER A 671 -21.10 59.50 -49.46
CA SER A 671 -22.32 59.78 -48.67
C SER A 671 -23.38 58.68 -48.80
N LEU A 672 -23.43 57.97 -49.93
CA LEU A 672 -24.36 56.84 -50.13
C LEU A 672 -23.88 55.61 -49.37
N VAL A 673 -22.59 55.30 -49.47
CA VAL A 673 -21.99 54.14 -48.82
C VAL A 673 -22.02 54.29 -47.29
N GLU A 674 -21.67 55.45 -46.74
CA GLU A 674 -21.76 55.73 -45.31
C GLU A 674 -23.18 55.56 -44.77
N ARG A 675 -24.18 55.98 -45.56
CA ARG A 675 -25.59 55.81 -45.18
C ARG A 675 -25.98 54.34 -45.13
N VAL A 676 -25.64 53.54 -46.15
CA VAL A 676 -25.90 52.09 -46.17
C VAL A 676 -25.17 51.38 -45.03
N LEU A 677 -23.92 51.74 -44.75
CA LEU A 677 -23.15 51.15 -43.66
C LEU A 677 -23.74 51.47 -42.28
N LYS A 678 -24.34 52.67 -42.11
CA LYS A 678 -24.94 53.12 -40.85
C LYS A 678 -26.35 52.58 -40.63
N THR A 679 -27.21 52.60 -41.65
CA THR A 679 -28.58 52.08 -41.55
C THR A 679 -28.60 50.56 -41.68
N GLY A 680 -27.59 50.00 -42.34
CA GLY A 680 -27.56 48.63 -42.80
C GLY A 680 -28.56 48.38 -43.93
N GLU A 681 -29.36 49.32 -44.41
CA GLU A 681 -30.40 49.05 -45.41
C GLU A 681 -29.92 49.34 -46.84
N PRO A 682 -30.32 48.54 -47.84
CA PRO A 682 -29.94 48.78 -49.23
C PRO A 682 -30.59 50.07 -49.76
N ILE A 683 -29.83 50.86 -50.52
CA ILE A 683 -30.30 52.10 -51.14
C ILE A 683 -30.31 51.93 -52.65
N MET A 684 -31.43 52.27 -53.29
CA MET A 684 -31.58 52.26 -54.75
C MET A 684 -32.20 53.58 -55.23
N THR A 685 -31.74 54.03 -56.41
CA THR A 685 -32.21 55.26 -57.06
C THR A 685 -32.54 55.01 -58.52
N PHE A 686 -33.69 55.54 -58.96
CA PHE A 686 -34.10 55.49 -60.36
C PHE A 686 -33.38 56.56 -61.20
N ASP A 687 -33.32 57.80 -60.69
CA ASP A 687 -32.49 58.87 -61.23
C ASP A 687 -31.76 59.62 -60.11
N ALA A 688 -30.46 59.37 -59.92
CA ALA A 688 -29.69 59.91 -58.81
C ALA A 688 -29.56 61.45 -58.86
N MET A 689 -29.70 62.08 -60.04
CA MET A 689 -29.59 63.54 -60.21
C MET A 689 -30.87 64.30 -59.84
N THR A 690 -32.03 63.63 -59.83
CA THR A 690 -33.33 64.24 -59.53
C THR A 690 -33.95 63.73 -58.23
N ASP A 691 -33.31 62.77 -57.57
CA ASP A 691 -33.78 62.22 -56.31
C ASP A 691 -33.53 63.21 -55.16
N GLU A 692 -34.62 63.72 -54.57
CA GLU A 692 -34.57 64.74 -53.52
C GLU A 692 -33.73 64.31 -52.31
N ARG A 693 -33.64 62.99 -52.05
CA ARG A 693 -32.83 62.41 -50.96
C ARG A 693 -31.33 62.70 -51.12
N PHE A 694 -30.91 63.10 -52.32
CA PHE A 694 -29.52 63.27 -52.71
C PHE A 694 -29.19 64.64 -53.32
N SER A 695 -30.17 65.56 -53.36
CA SER A 695 -30.07 66.92 -53.91
C SER A 695 -28.89 67.77 -53.38
N LEU A 696 -28.40 67.49 -52.18
CA LEU A 696 -27.27 68.20 -51.54
C LEU A 696 -25.92 67.46 -51.68
N SER A 697 -25.89 66.26 -52.27
CA SER A 697 -24.69 65.42 -52.37
C SER A 697 -23.80 65.85 -53.54
N ARG A 698 -22.75 66.62 -53.25
CA ARG A 698 -21.77 67.08 -54.25
C ARG A 698 -21.10 65.94 -55.04
N SER A 699 -20.95 64.76 -54.43
CA SER A 699 -20.38 63.55 -55.05
C SER A 699 -21.22 63.05 -56.24
N ILE A 700 -22.54 63.06 -56.12
CA ILE A 700 -23.46 62.53 -57.13
C ILE A 700 -23.46 63.40 -58.39
N HIS A 701 -23.41 64.73 -58.22
CA HIS A 701 -23.29 65.68 -59.33
C HIS A 701 -21.90 65.67 -59.98
N LYS A 702 -20.81 65.53 -59.20
CA LYS A 702 -19.44 65.44 -59.72
C LYS A 702 -19.25 64.19 -60.60
N LEU A 703 -19.84 63.06 -60.18
CA LEU A 703 -19.73 61.77 -60.87
C LEU A 703 -20.77 61.58 -61.99
N LYS A 704 -21.70 62.53 -62.19
CA LYS A 704 -22.79 62.48 -63.17
C LYS A 704 -23.61 61.16 -63.13
N LEU A 705 -23.88 60.67 -61.93
CA LEU A 705 -24.56 59.38 -61.74
C LEU A 705 -26.01 59.45 -62.24
N ARG A 706 -26.46 58.45 -63.01
CA ARG A 706 -27.86 58.36 -63.47
C ARG A 706 -28.65 57.37 -62.64
N SER A 707 -28.12 56.21 -62.31
CA SER A 707 -28.76 55.30 -61.35
C SER A 707 -27.69 54.63 -60.48
N VAL A 708 -28.06 54.33 -59.24
CA VAL A 708 -27.15 53.76 -58.22
C VAL A 708 -27.92 52.76 -57.37
N ILE A 709 -27.28 51.64 -57.07
CA ILE A 709 -27.72 50.70 -56.04
C ILE A 709 -26.55 50.33 -55.13
N CYS A 710 -26.77 50.35 -53.82
CA CYS A 710 -25.74 50.04 -52.84
C CYS A 710 -26.30 49.10 -51.77
N PHE A 711 -25.63 47.96 -51.58
CA PHE A 711 -26.04 46.90 -50.66
C PHE A 711 -25.10 46.79 -49.46
N PRO A 712 -25.62 46.48 -48.27
CA PRO A 712 -24.84 46.17 -47.07
C PRO A 712 -24.31 44.73 -47.13
N LEU A 713 -23.05 44.49 -46.78
CA LEU A 713 -22.55 43.14 -46.52
C LEU A 713 -22.78 42.82 -45.04
N ARG A 714 -23.75 41.94 -44.74
CA ARG A 714 -24.17 41.62 -43.37
C ARG A 714 -23.84 40.18 -43.00
N VAL A 715 -23.25 40.02 -41.83
CA VAL A 715 -23.04 38.70 -41.20
C VAL A 715 -23.60 38.78 -39.79
N ARG A 716 -24.71 38.06 -39.54
CA ARG A 716 -25.53 38.22 -38.34
C ARG A 716 -26.01 39.69 -38.23
N GLU A 717 -25.83 40.33 -37.08
CA GLU A 717 -26.21 41.74 -36.83
C GLU A 717 -25.12 42.76 -37.23
N MET A 718 -23.99 42.30 -37.80
CA MET A 718 -22.85 43.18 -38.11
C MET A 718 -22.72 43.45 -39.62
N VAL A 719 -22.61 44.74 -39.98
CA VAL A 719 -22.27 45.17 -41.34
C VAL A 719 -20.75 45.18 -41.51
N ILE A 720 -20.23 44.22 -42.27
CA ILE A 720 -18.79 44.04 -42.52
C ILE A 720 -18.28 44.85 -43.72
N GLY A 721 -19.19 45.40 -44.53
CA GLY A 721 -18.85 46.15 -45.74
C GLY A 721 -20.07 46.57 -46.55
N ALA A 722 -19.83 47.03 -47.78
CA ALA A 722 -20.87 47.38 -48.75
C ALA A 722 -20.45 47.05 -50.19
N ILE A 723 -21.43 46.74 -51.03
CA ILE A 723 -21.27 46.61 -52.48
C ILE A 723 -22.00 47.77 -53.14
N TYR A 724 -21.30 48.59 -53.90
CA TYR A 724 -21.82 49.77 -54.58
C TYR A 724 -21.77 49.55 -56.09
N LEU A 725 -22.89 49.73 -56.77
CA LEU A 725 -23.02 49.62 -58.22
C LEU A 725 -23.62 50.92 -58.79
N ASP A 726 -23.08 51.40 -59.91
CA ASP A 726 -23.61 52.59 -60.58
C ASP A 726 -23.72 52.45 -62.11
N ASN A 727 -24.52 53.34 -62.68
CA ASN A 727 -24.64 53.56 -64.11
C ASN A 727 -24.80 55.06 -64.38
N ARG A 728 -23.94 55.63 -65.22
CA ARG A 728 -23.90 57.07 -65.57
C ARG A 728 -24.66 57.39 -66.85
N ILE A 729 -25.12 56.38 -67.58
CA ILE A 729 -25.77 56.53 -68.88
C ILE A 729 -27.28 56.30 -68.75
N GLN A 730 -27.68 55.21 -68.08
CA GLN A 730 -29.07 54.76 -68.01
C GLN A 730 -29.74 55.15 -66.69
N ARG A 731 -30.95 55.74 -66.79
CA ARG A 731 -31.87 55.92 -65.65
C ARG A 731 -32.67 54.63 -65.45
N GLY A 732 -32.96 54.28 -64.21
CA GLY A 732 -33.72 53.08 -63.89
C GLY A 732 -33.05 51.77 -64.30
N ALA A 733 -31.71 51.73 -64.32
CA ALA A 733 -30.96 50.50 -64.65
C ALA A 733 -31.23 49.36 -63.65
N PHE A 734 -31.68 49.71 -62.43
CA PHE A 734 -31.99 48.76 -61.36
C PHE A 734 -33.50 48.78 -61.06
N SER A 735 -34.11 47.60 -60.93
CA SER A 735 -35.53 47.42 -60.58
C SER A 735 -35.72 46.88 -59.16
N GLU A 736 -36.85 47.18 -58.51
CA GLU A 736 -37.19 46.64 -57.18
C GLU A 736 -37.26 45.10 -57.18
N SER A 737 -37.74 44.47 -58.25
CA SER A 737 -37.75 43.01 -58.39
C SER A 737 -36.34 42.39 -58.41
N THR A 738 -35.34 43.12 -58.90
CA THR A 738 -33.94 42.66 -58.94
C THR A 738 -33.26 42.90 -57.59
N LYS A 739 -33.65 43.95 -56.86
CA LYS A 739 -33.10 44.31 -55.55
C LYS A 739 -33.26 43.21 -54.49
N GLU A 740 -34.44 42.58 -54.40
CA GLU A 740 -34.68 41.50 -53.43
C GLU A 740 -33.77 40.29 -53.69
N LEU A 741 -33.59 39.93 -54.97
CA LEU A 741 -32.71 38.83 -55.37
C LEU A 741 -31.23 39.14 -55.15
N LEU A 742 -30.82 40.36 -55.48
CA LEU A 742 -29.44 40.81 -55.23
C LEU A 742 -29.15 40.88 -53.74
N GLN A 743 -30.12 41.27 -52.90
CA GLN A 743 -29.95 41.24 -51.44
C GLN A 743 -29.65 39.82 -50.95
N ALA A 744 -30.41 38.82 -51.40
CA ALA A 744 -30.15 37.42 -51.04
C ALA A 744 -28.76 36.94 -51.50
N PHE A 745 -28.30 37.38 -52.68
CA PHE A 745 -26.95 37.11 -53.16
C PHE A 745 -25.88 37.80 -52.30
N VAL A 746 -26.08 39.08 -51.95
CA VAL A 746 -25.15 39.85 -51.12
C VAL A 746 -25.03 39.26 -49.71
N ASP A 747 -26.12 38.75 -49.14
CA ASP A 747 -26.10 38.07 -47.85
C ASP A 747 -25.27 36.77 -47.91
N GLN A 748 -25.40 35.98 -48.98
CA GLN A 748 -24.56 34.80 -49.20
C GLN A 748 -23.09 35.15 -49.44
N ALA A 749 -22.83 36.21 -50.21
CA ALA A 749 -21.50 36.73 -50.46
C ALA A 749 -20.82 37.18 -49.15
N ALA A 750 -21.57 37.84 -48.25
CA ALA A 750 -21.06 38.24 -46.93
C ALA A 750 -20.66 37.03 -46.06
N ILE A 751 -21.46 35.95 -46.07
CA ILE A 751 -21.13 34.70 -45.38
C ILE A 751 -19.86 34.06 -45.98
N ALA A 752 -19.76 34.00 -47.30
CA ALA A 752 -18.59 33.43 -47.98
C ALA A 752 -17.30 34.19 -47.65
N ILE A 753 -17.35 35.52 -47.64
CA ILE A 753 -16.23 36.38 -47.23
C ILE A 753 -15.85 36.08 -45.78
N SER A 754 -16.81 36.03 -44.86
CA SER A 754 -16.55 35.77 -43.44
C SER A 754 -15.98 34.37 -43.16
N ASN A 755 -16.41 33.38 -43.92
CA ASN A 755 -15.90 32.01 -43.78
C ASN A 755 -14.46 31.92 -44.29
N ALA A 756 -14.16 32.54 -45.42
CA ALA A 756 -12.81 32.56 -45.97
C ALA A 756 -11.82 33.29 -45.06
N THR A 757 -12.20 34.44 -44.49
CA THR A 757 -11.37 35.16 -43.51
C THR A 757 -11.14 34.34 -42.24
N SER A 758 -12.19 33.72 -41.69
CA SER A 758 -12.08 32.85 -40.50
C SER A 758 -11.20 31.62 -40.77
N PHE A 759 -11.27 31.05 -41.98
CA PHE A 759 -10.46 29.91 -42.38
C PHE A 759 -8.96 30.27 -42.48
N GLU A 760 -8.63 31.44 -43.02
CA GLU A 760 -7.25 31.94 -43.04
C GLU A 760 -6.70 32.16 -41.62
N GLU A 761 -7.51 32.70 -40.70
CA GLU A 761 -7.15 32.86 -39.29
C GLU A 761 -6.93 31.52 -38.59
N LEU A 762 -7.84 30.56 -38.79
CA LEU A 762 -7.70 29.20 -38.25
C LEU A 762 -6.47 28.49 -38.80
N LYS A 763 -6.14 28.66 -40.08
CA LYS A 763 -4.94 28.08 -40.69
C LYS A 763 -3.66 28.67 -40.10
N LYS A 764 -3.63 29.98 -39.84
CA LYS A 764 -2.52 30.64 -39.14
C LYS A 764 -2.38 30.11 -37.71
N GLY A 765 -3.48 30.07 -36.95
CA GLY A 765 -3.51 29.53 -35.59
C GLY A 765 -3.08 28.06 -35.51
N SER A 766 -3.55 27.22 -36.44
CA SER A 766 -3.15 25.80 -36.53
C SER A 766 -1.65 25.64 -36.79
N SER A 767 -1.06 26.46 -37.66
CA SER A 767 0.39 26.45 -37.90
C SER A 767 1.20 26.87 -36.67
N GLU A 768 0.73 27.87 -35.92
CA GLU A 768 1.36 28.29 -34.66
C GLU A 768 1.27 27.20 -33.58
N LEU A 769 0.11 26.55 -33.47
CA LEU A 769 -0.14 25.47 -32.52
C LEU A 769 0.70 24.23 -32.86
N MET A 770 0.89 23.93 -34.14
CA MET A 770 1.80 22.86 -34.60
C MET A 770 3.25 23.13 -34.22
N LYS A 771 3.73 24.39 -34.37
CA LYS A 771 5.08 24.78 -33.90
C LYS A 771 5.22 24.72 -32.38
N ALA A 772 4.17 25.08 -31.64
CA ALA A 772 4.16 24.95 -30.19
C ALA A 772 4.18 23.46 -29.76
N HIS A 773 3.41 22.61 -30.44
CA HIS A 773 3.39 21.17 -30.20
C HIS A 773 4.75 20.52 -30.48
N GLU A 774 5.42 20.91 -31.57
CA GLU A 774 6.77 20.44 -31.89
C GLU A 774 7.78 20.82 -30.80
N LYS A 775 7.70 22.04 -30.25
CA LYS A 775 8.53 22.45 -29.09
C LYS A 775 8.23 21.65 -27.82
N ILE A 776 6.95 21.36 -27.55
CA ILE A 776 6.56 20.55 -26.39
C ILE A 776 7.07 19.12 -26.55
N GLN A 777 7.01 18.56 -27.77
CA GLN A 777 7.52 17.22 -28.05
C GLN A 777 9.04 17.14 -27.85
N GLN A 778 9.79 18.15 -28.32
CA GLN A 778 11.23 18.25 -28.07
C GLN A 778 11.55 18.35 -26.57
N SER A 779 10.81 19.15 -25.82
CA SER A 779 10.94 19.26 -24.36
C SER A 779 10.62 17.94 -23.66
N LYS A 780 9.61 17.20 -24.13
CA LYS A 780 9.25 15.89 -23.59
C LYS A 780 10.36 14.85 -23.80
N GLU A 781 10.96 14.81 -24.99
CA GLU A 781 12.11 13.94 -25.28
C GLU A 781 13.32 14.27 -24.41
N GLU A 782 13.56 15.56 -24.14
CA GLU A 782 14.63 16.01 -23.24
C GLU A 782 14.38 15.58 -21.79
N ILE A 783 13.13 15.73 -21.30
CA ILE A 783 12.72 15.26 -19.97
C ILE A 783 12.83 13.75 -19.86
N GLU A 784 12.45 12.99 -20.90
CA GLU A 784 12.59 11.53 -20.91
C GLU A 784 14.07 11.10 -20.83
N ARG A 785 14.96 11.77 -21.56
CA ARG A 785 16.42 11.53 -21.44
C ARG A 785 16.95 11.86 -20.04
N LEU A 786 16.54 12.99 -19.46
CA LEU A 786 16.95 13.38 -18.11
C LEU A 786 16.41 12.40 -17.05
N ASN A 787 15.17 11.93 -17.20
CA ASN A 787 14.58 10.93 -16.32
C ASN A 787 15.32 9.58 -16.42
N GLN A 788 15.72 9.17 -17.63
CA GLN A 788 16.53 7.98 -17.82
C GLN A 788 17.90 8.10 -17.13
N GLN A 789 18.58 9.24 -17.28
CA GLN A 789 19.84 9.52 -16.58
C GLN A 789 19.66 9.56 -15.06
N LEU A 790 18.55 10.10 -14.58
CA LEU A 790 18.23 10.13 -13.15
C LEU A 790 17.95 8.72 -12.63
N GLN A 791 17.21 7.90 -13.37
CA GLN A 791 16.97 6.49 -13.04
C GLN A 791 18.27 5.69 -13.00
N GLU A 792 19.18 5.89 -13.95
CA GLU A 792 20.51 5.29 -13.92
C GLU A 792 21.30 5.74 -12.66
N SER A 793 21.29 7.02 -12.34
CA SER A 793 21.93 7.54 -11.12
C SER A 793 21.28 7.02 -9.84
N LEU A 794 19.96 6.83 -9.82
CA LEU A 794 19.22 6.28 -8.67
C LEU A 794 19.51 4.79 -8.51
N SER A 795 19.47 4.01 -9.59
CA SER A 795 19.82 2.59 -9.56
C SER A 795 21.25 2.37 -9.05
N LYS A 796 22.20 3.23 -9.44
CA LYS A 796 23.57 3.19 -8.93
C LYS A 796 23.62 3.50 -7.43
N LYS A 797 22.90 4.52 -6.96
CA LYS A 797 22.79 4.84 -5.53
C LYS A 797 22.06 3.75 -4.73
N GLU A 798 21.08 3.08 -5.32
CA GLU A 798 20.34 1.98 -4.70
C GLU A 798 21.24 0.75 -4.53
N ILE A 799 22.10 0.46 -5.51
CA ILE A 799 23.13 -0.58 -5.41
C ILE A 799 24.11 -0.22 -4.28
N GLU A 800 24.65 1.01 -4.26
CA GLU A 800 25.53 1.48 -3.19
C GLU A 800 24.86 1.40 -1.80
N LEU A 801 23.57 1.78 -1.70
CA LEU A 801 22.79 1.70 -0.47
C LEU A 801 22.51 0.26 -0.07
N ARG A 802 22.27 -0.63 -1.03
CA ARG A 802 22.06 -2.07 -0.80
C ARG A 802 23.34 -2.73 -0.31
N GLU A 803 24.49 -2.39 -0.88
CA GLU A 803 25.80 -2.85 -0.42
C GLU A 803 26.11 -2.32 0.99
N ALA A 804 25.82 -1.03 1.25
CA ALA A 804 25.94 -0.45 2.58
C ALA A 804 25.00 -1.13 3.59
N ARG A 805 23.75 -1.42 3.20
CA ARG A 805 22.75 -2.12 4.03
C ARG A 805 23.09 -3.60 4.24
N GLN A 806 23.66 -4.29 3.25
CA GLN A 806 24.15 -5.66 3.39
C GLN A 806 25.40 -5.71 4.27
N SER A 807 26.28 -4.71 4.20
CA SER A 807 27.39 -4.54 5.15
C SER A 807 26.89 -4.28 6.57
N LEU A 808 25.81 -3.50 6.73
CA LEU A 808 25.16 -3.25 8.01
C LEU A 808 24.41 -4.48 8.54
N ALA A 809 23.68 -5.19 7.68
CA ALA A 809 22.93 -6.40 8.01
C ALA A 809 23.86 -7.57 8.34
N SER A 810 25.00 -7.71 7.66
CA SER A 810 26.04 -8.69 8.02
C SER A 810 26.74 -8.35 9.33
N LYS A 811 26.96 -7.06 9.63
CA LYS A 811 27.42 -6.61 10.96
C LYS A 811 26.37 -6.82 12.07
N GLN A 812 25.09 -6.70 11.76
CA GLN A 812 23.98 -6.97 12.68
C GLN A 812 23.69 -8.47 12.86
N ALA A 813 23.83 -9.28 11.81
CA ALA A 813 23.74 -10.74 11.88
C ALA A 813 24.89 -11.36 12.69
N ALA A 814 26.03 -10.68 12.79
CA ALA A 814 27.13 -11.06 13.70
C ALA A 814 26.87 -10.73 15.19
N LEU A 815 25.64 -10.29 15.53
CA LEU A 815 25.15 -9.95 16.87
C LEU A 815 23.88 -10.74 17.21
N GLU A 816 23.83 -12.02 16.86
CA GLU A 816 22.86 -12.97 17.44
C GLU A 816 23.15 -13.13 18.94
N LEU A 817 22.65 -12.19 19.74
CA LEU A 817 22.60 -12.31 21.19
C LEU A 817 21.42 -13.22 21.55
N LYS A 818 21.67 -14.21 22.42
CA LYS A 818 20.68 -15.14 22.94
C LYS A 818 19.59 -14.41 23.74
N TYR A 819 19.95 -13.34 24.45
CA TYR A 819 19.06 -12.55 25.30
C TYR A 819 18.81 -11.14 24.74
N ARG A 820 17.61 -10.59 25.04
CA ARG A 820 17.27 -9.19 24.74
C ARG A 820 17.57 -8.31 25.94
N TYR A 821 18.53 -7.40 25.77
CA TYR A 821 18.96 -6.45 26.80
C TYR A 821 18.30 -5.08 26.61
N ASP A 822 16.97 -5.03 26.63
CA ASP A 822 16.19 -3.85 26.23
C ASP A 822 16.46 -2.59 27.09
N GLU A 823 16.90 -2.77 28.35
CA GLU A 823 17.28 -1.67 29.25
C GLU A 823 18.71 -1.14 29.04
N ILE A 824 19.55 -1.86 28.29
CA ILE A 824 20.96 -1.48 28.05
C ILE A 824 21.09 -0.83 26.68
N ILE A 825 21.17 0.50 26.66
CA ILE A 825 21.31 1.28 25.43
C ILE A 825 22.78 1.35 25.02
N GLY A 826 23.14 0.67 23.94
CA GLY A 826 24.44 0.84 23.30
C GLY A 826 24.59 0.09 21.98
N ARG A 827 25.13 0.77 20.98
CA ARG A 827 25.41 0.30 19.61
C ARG A 827 26.87 0.52 19.20
N SER A 828 27.66 1.20 20.03
CA SER A 828 29.09 1.40 19.84
C SER A 828 29.86 0.07 19.84
N PRO A 829 30.95 -0.07 19.05
CA PRO A 829 31.72 -1.32 18.99
C PRO A 829 32.16 -1.84 20.37
N ARG A 830 32.58 -0.93 21.26
CA ARG A 830 33.00 -1.26 22.63
C ARG A 830 31.85 -1.78 23.49
N MET A 831 30.66 -1.19 23.37
CA MET A 831 29.51 -1.69 24.13
C MET A 831 28.99 -3.02 23.57
N LEU A 832 29.09 -3.23 22.24
CA LEU A 832 28.75 -4.50 21.61
C LEU A 832 29.67 -5.65 22.06
N GLU A 833 30.97 -5.39 22.27
CA GLU A 833 31.88 -6.38 22.86
C GLU A 833 31.46 -6.78 24.27
N VAL A 834 31.08 -5.81 25.10
CA VAL A 834 30.54 -6.08 26.45
C VAL A 834 29.28 -6.93 26.36
N LEU A 835 28.34 -6.60 25.48
CA LEU A 835 27.09 -7.37 25.31
C LEU A 835 27.35 -8.81 24.87
N LYS A 836 28.36 -9.07 24.02
CA LYS A 836 28.75 -10.43 23.61
C LYS A 836 29.34 -11.27 24.75
N ILE A 837 30.04 -10.65 25.69
CA ILE A 837 30.55 -11.36 26.87
C ILE A 837 29.41 -11.56 27.86
N LEU A 838 28.59 -10.52 28.09
CA LEU A 838 27.40 -10.57 28.93
C LEU A 838 26.49 -11.76 28.56
N ASP A 839 26.16 -11.90 27.28
CA ASP A 839 25.28 -12.96 26.74
C ASP A 839 25.79 -14.37 27.02
N ARG A 840 27.11 -14.58 26.96
CA ARG A 840 27.74 -15.87 27.31
C ARG A 840 27.78 -16.12 28.81
N VAL A 841 27.92 -15.07 29.61
CA VAL A 841 28.05 -15.16 31.06
C VAL A 841 26.70 -15.33 31.75
N THR A 842 25.62 -14.82 31.15
CA THR A 842 24.25 -14.91 31.69
C THR A 842 23.85 -16.35 32.06
N ASP A 843 24.20 -17.33 31.22
CA ASP A 843 23.91 -18.77 31.42
C ASP A 843 24.76 -19.48 32.48
N SER A 844 25.87 -18.88 32.89
CA SER A 844 26.87 -19.51 33.75
C SER A 844 26.67 -19.13 35.22
N ASP A 845 27.00 -20.00 36.17
CA ASP A 845 27.03 -19.67 37.62
C ASP A 845 28.38 -19.08 38.08
N VAL A 846 29.30 -18.80 37.15
CA VAL A 846 30.62 -18.21 37.46
C VAL A 846 30.48 -16.80 38.05
N ALA A 847 31.35 -16.47 39.00
CA ALA A 847 31.44 -15.14 39.60
C ALA A 847 31.83 -14.07 38.57
N VAL A 848 31.16 -12.92 38.60
CA VAL A 848 31.36 -11.86 37.60
C VAL A 848 31.85 -10.59 38.27
N LEU A 849 32.97 -10.04 37.79
CA LEU A 849 33.52 -8.76 38.24
C LEU A 849 33.27 -7.68 37.16
N ILE A 850 32.50 -6.65 37.49
CA ILE A 850 32.16 -5.54 36.61
C ILE A 850 33.04 -4.33 36.98
N LEU A 851 33.95 -3.96 36.09
CA LEU A 851 34.81 -2.79 36.24
C LEU A 851 34.28 -1.63 35.41
N GLY A 852 34.35 -0.41 35.94
CA GLY A 852 34.06 0.79 35.16
C GLY A 852 33.79 2.00 36.03
N GLU A 853 33.93 3.19 35.45
CA GLU A 853 33.74 4.46 36.15
C GLU A 853 32.34 4.58 36.80
N SER A 854 32.20 5.51 37.74
CA SER A 854 30.90 5.80 38.33
C SER A 854 29.94 6.32 37.26
N GLY A 855 28.68 5.88 37.31
CA GLY A 855 27.65 6.30 36.36
C GLY A 855 27.66 5.62 34.98
N THR A 856 28.41 4.53 34.77
CA THR A 856 28.44 3.79 33.48
C THR A 856 27.33 2.74 33.32
N GLY A 857 26.60 2.40 34.40
CA GLY A 857 25.51 1.41 34.40
C GLY A 857 25.87 0.03 34.96
N LYS A 858 26.84 -0.08 35.88
CA LYS A 858 27.27 -1.37 36.48
C LYS A 858 26.12 -2.19 37.09
N GLU A 859 25.21 -1.55 37.81
CA GLU A 859 24.04 -2.23 38.39
C GLU A 859 23.07 -2.76 37.32
N LEU A 860 22.88 -2.02 36.21
CA LEU A 860 22.04 -2.49 35.10
C LEU A 860 22.60 -3.76 34.47
N ILE A 861 23.92 -3.85 34.33
CA ILE A 861 24.58 -5.08 33.86
C ILE A 861 24.36 -6.23 34.86
N ALA A 862 24.51 -5.99 36.17
CA ALA A 862 24.29 -7.02 37.18
C ALA A 862 22.85 -7.55 37.17
N ARG A 863 21.86 -6.65 37.05
CA ARG A 863 20.45 -7.00 36.90
C ARG A 863 20.20 -7.79 35.61
N ALA A 864 20.80 -7.36 34.49
CA ALA A 864 20.69 -8.06 33.22
C ALA A 864 21.26 -9.49 33.27
N ILE A 865 22.36 -9.72 34.00
CA ILE A 865 22.90 -11.06 34.23
C ILE A 865 21.89 -11.92 35.01
N HIS A 866 21.30 -11.37 36.07
CA HIS A 866 20.38 -12.10 36.94
C HIS A 866 19.04 -12.43 36.25
N PHE A 867 18.34 -11.41 35.73
CA PHE A 867 16.98 -11.58 35.19
C PHE A 867 16.91 -12.35 33.87
N ASN A 868 18.02 -12.45 33.15
CA ASN A 868 18.11 -13.28 31.95
C ASN A 868 18.73 -14.67 32.24
N GLY A 869 19.30 -14.87 33.42
CA GLY A 869 20.01 -16.11 33.78
C GLY A 869 19.09 -17.19 34.37
N PRO A 870 19.66 -18.38 34.69
CA PRO A 870 18.92 -19.50 35.28
C PRO A 870 18.24 -19.19 36.62
N ARG A 871 18.74 -18.17 37.34
CA ARG A 871 18.26 -17.73 38.66
C ARG A 871 17.29 -16.54 38.60
N SER A 872 16.71 -16.24 37.43
CA SER A 872 15.87 -15.04 37.20
C SER A 872 14.63 -14.92 38.09
N GLN A 873 14.11 -16.05 38.60
CA GLN A 873 12.97 -16.10 39.53
C GLN A 873 13.39 -16.14 41.01
N ALA A 874 14.69 -16.23 41.29
CA ALA A 874 15.24 -16.29 42.64
C ALA A 874 15.61 -14.87 43.14
N PRO A 875 15.92 -14.68 44.44
CA PRO A 875 16.25 -13.36 44.98
C PRO A 875 17.49 -12.72 44.31
N PHE A 876 17.39 -11.43 44.01
CA PHE A 876 18.54 -10.58 43.68
C PHE A 876 18.76 -9.59 44.82
N ILE A 877 19.87 -9.73 45.54
CA ILE A 877 20.20 -8.90 46.70
C ILE A 877 21.34 -7.94 46.34
N PRO A 878 21.07 -6.66 46.05
CA PRO A 878 22.09 -5.65 45.82
C PRO A 878 22.58 -5.03 47.13
N VAL A 879 23.90 -4.93 47.29
CA VAL A 879 24.57 -4.38 48.47
C VAL A 879 25.66 -3.42 48.01
N ASN A 880 25.63 -2.19 48.50
CA ASN A 880 26.72 -1.23 48.27
C ASN A 880 27.67 -1.24 49.48
N CYS A 881 28.91 -1.67 49.26
CA CYS A 881 29.91 -1.82 50.32
C CYS A 881 30.44 -0.49 50.87
N SER A 882 30.30 0.63 50.15
CA SER A 882 30.75 1.94 50.62
C SER A 882 29.70 2.68 51.46
N ALA A 883 28.42 2.32 51.29
CA ALA A 883 27.30 3.02 51.93
C ALA A 883 27.05 2.59 53.39
N ILE A 884 27.59 1.44 53.82
CA ILE A 884 27.33 0.83 55.13
C ILE A 884 28.61 0.85 55.99
N PRO A 885 28.57 1.37 57.23
CA PRO A 885 29.70 1.29 58.16
C PRO A 885 30.12 -0.17 58.43
N GLU A 886 31.43 -0.41 58.61
CA GLU A 886 32.02 -1.76 58.68
C GLU A 886 31.30 -2.74 59.63
N THR A 887 30.96 -2.29 60.86
CA THR A 887 30.31 -3.13 61.87
C THR A 887 28.88 -3.51 61.50
N LEU A 888 28.17 -2.60 60.81
CA LEU A 888 26.84 -2.86 60.25
C LEU A 888 26.96 -3.75 59.01
N LEU A 889 27.94 -3.52 58.14
CA LEU A 889 28.16 -4.33 56.94
C LEU A 889 28.43 -5.80 57.30
N GLU A 890 29.17 -6.05 58.38
CA GLU A 890 29.40 -7.39 58.90
C GLU A 890 28.10 -8.08 59.35
N ALA A 891 27.27 -7.37 60.14
CA ALA A 891 26.00 -7.88 60.62
C ALA A 891 24.99 -8.10 59.49
N GLU A 892 24.95 -7.21 58.50
CA GLU A 892 24.07 -7.28 57.33
C GLU A 892 24.48 -8.42 56.38
N LEU A 893 25.77 -8.61 56.10
CA LEU A 893 26.23 -9.69 55.21
C LEU A 893 26.08 -11.07 55.85
N PHE A 894 26.51 -11.24 57.10
CA PHE A 894 26.65 -12.56 57.72
C PHE A 894 25.54 -12.93 58.70
N GLY A 895 24.72 -11.96 59.13
CA GLY A 895 23.68 -12.18 60.13
C GLY A 895 24.22 -12.25 61.56
N TYR A 896 23.32 -12.25 62.54
CA TYR A 896 23.66 -12.31 63.96
C TYR A 896 22.58 -13.03 64.78
N MET A 897 22.98 -13.60 65.91
CA MET A 897 22.08 -14.16 66.91
C MET A 897 21.65 -13.11 67.92
N ARG A 898 20.46 -13.28 68.51
CA ARG A 898 20.02 -12.48 69.65
C ARG A 898 21.10 -12.51 70.74
N GLY A 899 21.51 -11.32 71.21
CA GLY A 899 22.54 -11.16 72.24
C GLY A 899 23.99 -11.12 71.73
N ALA A 900 24.24 -11.17 70.43
CA ALA A 900 25.58 -11.08 69.85
C ALA A 900 26.29 -9.72 70.10
N PHE A 901 25.53 -8.63 70.19
CA PHE A 901 26.01 -7.28 70.56
C PHE A 901 24.87 -6.44 71.15
N THR A 902 25.19 -5.28 71.74
CA THR A 902 24.21 -4.32 72.25
C THR A 902 23.32 -3.80 71.12
N GLY A 903 22.07 -4.26 71.07
CA GLY A 903 21.10 -3.96 70.00
C GLY A 903 20.57 -5.19 69.24
N ALA A 904 21.17 -6.37 69.42
CA ALA A 904 20.72 -7.62 68.80
C ALA A 904 19.50 -8.23 69.53
N VAL A 905 18.32 -7.64 69.35
CA VAL A 905 17.07 -8.04 70.07
C VAL A 905 16.45 -9.33 69.51
N ARG A 906 16.74 -9.67 68.24
CA ARG A 906 16.24 -10.87 67.54
C ARG A 906 17.33 -11.47 66.65
N ASP A 907 17.13 -12.72 66.24
CA ASP A 907 17.98 -13.36 65.24
C ASP A 907 17.76 -12.72 63.86
N TYR A 908 18.84 -12.60 63.08
CA TYR A 908 18.84 -12.04 61.73
C TYR A 908 19.73 -12.89 60.82
N GLY A 909 19.15 -13.48 59.77
CA GLY A 909 19.89 -14.17 58.71
C GLY A 909 20.32 -13.14 57.68
N GLY A 910 21.62 -12.90 57.54
CA GLY A 910 22.16 -11.84 56.69
C GLY A 910 21.95 -12.05 55.19
N TYR A 911 22.51 -11.18 54.38
CA TYR A 911 22.33 -11.15 52.92
C TYR A 911 22.76 -12.44 52.21
N PHE A 912 23.74 -13.18 52.72
CA PHE A 912 24.10 -14.49 52.16
C PHE A 912 22.98 -15.53 52.32
N GLU A 913 22.29 -15.54 53.46
CA GLU A 913 21.14 -16.43 53.69
C GLU A 913 19.93 -15.95 52.89
N MET A 914 19.68 -14.64 52.83
CA MET A 914 18.57 -14.06 52.06
C MET A 914 18.72 -14.26 50.54
N ALA A 915 19.96 -14.35 50.05
CA ALA A 915 20.27 -14.58 48.65
C ALA A 915 20.34 -16.07 48.28
N ASP A 916 20.09 -17.00 49.20
CA ASP A 916 20.23 -18.43 48.94
C ASP A 916 19.39 -18.90 47.74
N GLY A 917 20.00 -19.69 46.85
CA GLY A 917 19.44 -20.06 45.54
C GLY A 917 19.40 -18.93 44.50
N GLY A 918 19.73 -17.69 44.90
CA GLY A 918 19.65 -16.47 44.11
C GLY A 918 21.01 -15.87 43.75
N THR A 919 21.07 -14.54 43.69
CA THR A 919 22.26 -13.77 43.28
C THR A 919 22.53 -12.64 44.28
N LEU A 920 23.77 -12.53 44.74
CA LEU A 920 24.25 -11.43 45.58
C LEU A 920 25.12 -10.51 44.74
N PHE A 921 24.74 -9.24 44.67
CA PHE A 921 25.47 -8.20 43.97
C PHE A 921 26.18 -7.29 44.98
N LEU A 922 27.51 -7.23 44.93
CA LEU A 922 28.34 -6.37 45.78
C LEU A 922 28.91 -5.21 44.95
N ASP A 923 28.31 -4.03 45.07
CA ASP A 923 28.82 -2.81 44.43
C ASP A 923 29.91 -2.14 45.30
N GLU A 924 30.84 -1.49 44.62
CA GLU A 924 32.01 -0.83 45.22
C GLU A 924 32.84 -1.74 46.14
N ILE A 925 33.05 -3.00 45.74
CA ILE A 925 33.82 -3.98 46.54
C ILE A 925 35.26 -3.52 46.86
N GLY A 926 35.82 -2.62 46.03
CA GLY A 926 37.14 -2.03 46.22
C GLY A 926 37.23 -1.09 47.43
N ASP A 927 36.10 -0.71 48.05
CA ASP A 927 36.07 0.08 49.28
C ASP A 927 35.98 -0.78 50.55
N MET A 928 35.92 -2.11 50.40
CA MET A 928 35.87 -3.03 51.53
C MET A 928 37.20 -3.04 52.30
N LYS A 929 37.14 -2.87 53.62
CA LYS A 929 38.32 -2.91 54.49
C LYS A 929 38.96 -4.32 54.55
N PRO A 930 40.28 -4.43 54.81
CA PRO A 930 40.99 -5.71 54.79
C PRO A 930 40.39 -6.80 55.71
N THR A 931 39.89 -6.42 56.89
CA THR A 931 39.20 -7.29 57.86
C THR A 931 37.97 -7.98 57.25
N MET A 932 37.16 -7.23 56.52
CA MET A 932 35.98 -7.73 55.83
C MET A 932 36.32 -8.58 54.61
N GLN A 933 37.40 -8.26 53.90
CA GLN A 933 37.89 -9.07 52.78
C GLN A 933 38.22 -10.51 53.24
N VAL A 934 38.83 -10.68 54.42
CA VAL A 934 39.11 -12.02 54.99
C VAL A 934 37.84 -12.79 55.30
N LYS A 935 36.84 -12.15 55.91
CA LYS A 935 35.58 -12.80 56.27
C LYS A 935 34.80 -13.19 55.02
N LEU A 936 34.75 -12.31 54.03
CA LEU A 936 34.12 -12.57 52.74
C LEU A 936 34.79 -13.75 52.01
N LEU A 937 36.13 -13.77 51.96
CA LEU A 937 36.87 -14.87 51.34
C LEU A 937 36.50 -16.22 51.97
N ARG A 938 36.53 -16.33 53.30
CA ARG A 938 36.19 -17.59 54.00
C ARG A 938 34.78 -18.07 53.66
N VAL A 939 33.81 -17.15 53.66
CA VAL A 939 32.41 -17.45 53.33
C VAL A 939 32.30 -17.95 51.88
N LEU A 940 33.03 -17.34 50.94
CA LEU A 940 33.06 -17.76 49.54
C LEU A 940 33.83 -19.07 49.30
N GLU A 941 34.85 -19.38 50.09
CA GLU A 941 35.64 -20.63 50.00
C GLU A 941 34.86 -21.83 50.56
N ASP A 942 34.32 -21.68 51.77
CA ASP A 942 33.66 -22.78 52.48
C ASP A 942 32.21 -23.00 52.03
N GLY A 943 31.59 -22.00 51.40
CA GLY A 943 30.16 -22.04 51.01
C GLY A 943 29.22 -22.09 52.21
N VAL A 944 29.70 -21.64 53.38
CA VAL A 944 28.92 -21.55 54.61
C VAL A 944 29.09 -20.17 55.24
N VAL A 945 28.01 -19.68 55.82
CA VAL A 945 28.00 -18.43 56.58
C VAL A 945 27.82 -18.73 58.06
N ARG A 946 28.57 -18.03 58.90
CA ARG A 946 28.49 -18.14 60.36
C ARG A 946 27.97 -16.81 60.91
N ARG A 947 26.78 -16.85 61.52
CA ARG A 947 26.20 -15.67 62.18
C ARG A 947 27.07 -15.19 63.33
N ILE A 948 27.14 -13.89 63.53
CA ILE A 948 27.85 -13.28 64.65
C ILE A 948 27.23 -13.80 65.97
N GLY A 949 28.07 -14.32 66.86
CA GLY A 949 27.65 -14.93 68.12
C GLY A 949 27.11 -16.36 68.04
N SER A 950 27.09 -16.99 66.85
CA SER A 950 26.71 -18.40 66.66
C SER A 950 27.94 -19.29 66.51
N GLU A 951 27.86 -20.55 66.96
CA GLU A 951 28.82 -21.61 66.58
C GLU A 951 28.36 -22.42 65.37
N ASN A 952 27.08 -22.35 65.04
CA ASN A 952 26.49 -23.06 63.91
C ASN A 952 26.76 -22.32 62.60
N SER A 953 27.12 -23.09 61.57
CA SER A 953 27.29 -22.62 60.19
C SER A 953 26.07 -23.00 59.35
N VAL A 954 25.70 -22.12 58.41
CA VAL A 954 24.56 -22.31 57.49
C VAL A 954 25.12 -22.41 56.08
N LYS A 955 24.80 -23.48 55.35
CA LYS A 955 25.16 -23.63 53.93
C LYS A 955 24.30 -22.69 53.08
N PHE A 956 24.92 -22.09 52.06
CA PHE A 956 24.22 -21.27 51.07
C PHE A 956 24.74 -21.58 49.66
N ASN A 957 23.91 -21.32 48.65
CA ASN A 957 24.26 -21.40 47.24
C ASN A 957 23.89 -20.09 46.53
N VAL A 958 24.84 -19.18 46.44
CA VAL A 958 24.63 -17.83 45.91
C VAL A 958 25.55 -17.60 44.71
N ARG A 959 24.99 -17.08 43.61
CA ARG A 959 25.79 -16.55 42.51
C ARG A 959 26.31 -15.17 42.89
N LEU A 960 27.62 -14.96 42.78
CA LEU A 960 28.25 -13.70 43.15
C LEU A 960 28.48 -12.80 41.93
N ILE A 961 28.03 -11.55 42.02
CA ILE A 961 28.39 -10.48 41.08
C ILE A 961 29.02 -9.36 41.87
N CYS A 962 30.19 -8.88 41.47
CA CYS A 962 30.88 -7.78 42.12
C CYS A 962 31.08 -6.63 41.15
N ALA A 963 31.07 -5.39 41.64
CA ALA A 963 31.38 -4.21 40.85
C ALA A 963 32.40 -3.31 41.54
N SER A 964 33.24 -2.65 40.74
CA SER A 964 34.18 -1.64 41.24
C SER A 964 34.46 -0.55 40.21
N ASN A 965 34.68 0.67 40.68
CA ASN A 965 35.21 1.78 39.92
C ASN A 965 36.73 1.93 40.03
N ARG A 966 37.38 1.15 40.92
CA ARG A 966 38.83 1.15 41.13
C ARG A 966 39.50 0.02 40.36
N ASP A 967 40.77 0.21 40.05
CA ASP A 967 41.60 -0.86 39.51
C ASP A 967 42.02 -1.82 40.63
N LEU A 968 41.26 -2.90 40.80
CA LEU A 968 41.53 -3.90 41.83
C LEU A 968 42.88 -4.59 41.64
N LYS A 969 43.40 -4.72 40.41
CA LYS A 969 44.73 -5.30 40.16
C LYS A 969 45.83 -4.41 40.72
N ALA A 970 45.71 -3.10 40.51
CA ALA A 970 46.63 -2.13 41.11
C ALA A 970 46.54 -2.15 42.65
N MET A 971 45.33 -2.27 43.22
CA MET A 971 45.14 -2.36 44.67
C MET A 971 45.73 -3.62 45.30
N VAL A 972 45.78 -4.74 44.55
CA VAL A 972 46.47 -5.96 44.97
C VAL A 972 47.99 -5.73 45.02
N ALA A 973 48.56 -5.08 43.99
CA ALA A 973 49.97 -4.72 43.98
C ALA A 973 50.34 -3.77 45.14
N GLU A 974 49.41 -2.91 45.55
CA GLU A 974 49.55 -2.00 46.69
C GLU A 974 49.21 -2.63 48.06
N GLN A 975 48.88 -3.93 48.13
CA GLN A 975 48.45 -4.65 49.34
C GLN A 975 47.21 -4.06 50.03
N LYS A 976 46.40 -3.26 49.33
CA LYS A 976 45.13 -2.70 49.82
C LYS A 976 43.94 -3.64 49.58
N PHE A 977 44.09 -4.56 48.64
CA PHE A 977 43.12 -5.61 48.35
C PHE A 977 43.84 -6.95 48.34
N ARG A 978 43.25 -7.99 48.94
CA ARG A 978 43.92 -9.29 49.00
C ARG A 978 43.87 -10.00 47.64
N GLU A 979 45.00 -10.62 47.29
CA GLU A 979 45.17 -11.36 46.05
C GLU A 979 44.26 -12.59 45.96
N ASP A 980 44.10 -13.32 47.06
CA ASP A 980 43.24 -14.50 47.18
C ASP A 980 41.76 -14.18 46.88
N LEU A 981 41.21 -13.13 47.51
CA LEU A 981 39.85 -12.66 47.25
C LEU A 981 39.69 -12.15 45.83
N PHE A 982 40.69 -11.43 45.29
CA PHE A 982 40.65 -10.92 43.92
C PHE A 982 40.45 -12.04 42.90
N TYR A 983 41.25 -13.11 42.97
CA TYR A 983 41.08 -14.24 42.06
C TYR A 983 39.78 -15.02 42.28
N ARG A 984 39.25 -15.04 43.52
CA ARG A 984 37.97 -15.69 43.82
C ARG A 984 36.77 -14.97 43.20
N ILE A 985 36.78 -13.64 43.18
CA ILE A 985 35.70 -12.83 42.59
C ILE A 985 35.89 -12.57 41.09
N GLN A 986 37.12 -12.66 40.58
CA GLN A 986 37.46 -12.44 39.17
C GLN A 986 37.26 -13.70 38.32
N GLY A 987 36.07 -14.29 38.33
CA GLY A 987 35.74 -15.39 37.42
C GLY A 987 35.69 -14.92 35.96
N ILE A 988 34.76 -14.01 35.65
CA ILE A 988 34.72 -13.27 34.39
C ILE A 988 34.74 -11.77 34.67
N CYS A 989 35.60 -11.03 33.97
CA CYS A 989 35.71 -9.60 34.11
C CYS A 989 35.04 -8.86 32.94
N LEU A 990 34.06 -8.00 33.25
CA LEU A 990 33.38 -7.12 32.29
C LEU A 990 33.85 -5.68 32.52
N SER A 991 34.50 -5.07 31.54
CA SER A 991 34.93 -3.66 31.61
C SER A 991 33.96 -2.78 30.85
N LEU A 992 33.28 -1.86 31.56
CA LEU A 992 32.34 -0.92 30.96
C LEU A 992 33.05 0.36 30.50
N PRO A 993 32.91 0.72 29.21
CA PRO A 993 33.51 1.94 28.69
C PRO A 993 32.81 3.19 29.26
N PRO A 994 33.57 4.25 29.60
CA PRO A 994 32.98 5.54 29.94
C PRO A 994 32.28 6.16 28.71
N LEU A 995 31.35 7.08 28.92
CA LEU A 995 30.50 7.65 27.87
C LEU A 995 31.32 8.33 26.75
N ARG A 996 32.43 8.98 27.10
CA ARG A 996 33.39 9.57 26.15
C ARG A 996 34.03 8.58 25.18
N GLU A 997 34.04 7.29 25.53
CA GLU A 997 34.59 6.20 24.73
C GLU A 997 33.52 5.46 23.92
N ARG A 998 32.26 5.88 24.03
CA ARG A 998 31.09 5.38 23.30
C ARG A 998 30.15 6.51 22.90
N ILE A 999 30.70 7.61 22.39
CA ILE A 999 29.93 8.81 22.06
C ILE A 999 28.90 8.54 20.95
N GLU A 1000 29.10 7.49 20.15
CA GLU A 1000 28.13 7.02 19.15
C GLU A 1000 26.80 6.56 19.78
N ASP A 1001 26.81 6.21 21.07
CA ASP A 1001 25.62 5.83 21.83
C ASP A 1001 24.82 7.06 22.32
N LEU A 1002 25.43 8.25 22.30
CA LEU A 1002 24.84 9.48 22.86
C LEU A 1002 23.47 9.84 22.26
N PRO A 1003 23.23 9.79 20.92
CA PRO A 1003 21.89 10.09 20.37
C PRO A 1003 20.81 9.18 20.94
N PHE A 1004 21.10 7.89 21.08
CA PHE A 1004 20.16 6.89 21.57
C PHE A 1004 19.94 7.01 23.08
N LEU A 1005 21.00 7.29 23.84
CA LEU A 1005 20.92 7.56 25.27
C LEU A 1005 20.08 8.80 25.58
N VAL A 1006 20.30 9.90 24.84
CA VAL A 1006 19.51 11.13 24.99
C VAL A 1006 18.04 10.86 24.72
N ASP A 1007 17.73 10.17 23.62
CA ASP A 1007 16.35 9.88 23.24
C ASP A 1007 15.61 9.03 24.29
N HIS A 1008 16.29 7.99 24.80
CA HIS A 1008 15.78 7.11 25.84
C HIS A 1008 15.57 7.85 27.18
N ILE A 1009 16.54 8.64 27.61
CA ILE A 1009 16.46 9.39 28.88
C ILE A 1009 15.34 10.44 28.81
N LEU A 1010 15.19 11.15 27.69
CA LEU A 1010 14.11 12.12 27.52
C LEU A 1010 12.73 11.45 27.55
N GLU A 1011 12.60 10.25 26.98
CA GLU A 1011 11.38 9.46 27.06
C GLU A 1011 11.08 9.01 28.51
N LYS A 1012 12.10 8.55 29.24
CA LYS A 1012 12.00 8.19 30.66
C LYS A 1012 11.52 9.37 31.50
N ILE A 1013 12.17 10.53 31.37
CA ILE A 1013 11.78 11.77 32.07
C ILE A 1013 10.34 12.18 31.74
N ALA A 1014 9.93 12.06 30.47
CA ALA A 1014 8.58 12.38 30.04
C ALA A 1014 7.52 11.48 30.71
N LYS A 1015 7.79 10.17 30.78
CA LYS A 1015 6.93 9.18 31.47
C LYS A 1015 6.83 9.47 32.97
N GLU A 1016 7.96 9.67 33.65
CA GLU A 1016 7.99 9.97 35.09
C GLU A 1016 7.23 11.25 35.44
N ARG A 1017 7.28 12.26 34.58
CA ARG A 1017 6.60 13.56 34.79
C ARG A 1017 5.20 13.63 34.20
N LYS A 1018 4.70 12.56 33.57
CA LYS A 1018 3.42 12.54 32.85
C LYS A 1018 3.29 13.70 31.84
N ALA A 1019 4.38 14.01 31.13
CA ALA A 1019 4.47 15.12 30.19
C ALA A 1019 4.81 14.63 28.77
N LYS A 1020 4.63 15.50 27.76
CA LYS A 1020 5.09 15.20 26.40
C LYS A 1020 6.61 15.20 26.33
N LYS A 1021 7.18 14.27 25.56
CA LYS A 1021 8.62 14.20 25.30
C LYS A 1021 9.08 15.46 24.58
N LYS A 1022 10.03 16.17 25.18
CA LYS A 1022 10.64 17.36 24.59
C LYS A 1022 11.63 16.97 23.50
N VAL A 1023 11.74 17.80 22.47
CA VAL A 1023 12.66 17.62 21.34
C VAL A 1023 13.93 18.44 21.55
N MET A 1024 15.10 17.89 21.26
CA MET A 1024 16.36 18.61 21.39
C MET A 1024 16.69 19.41 20.12
N SER A 1025 17.19 20.64 20.26
CA SER A 1025 17.71 21.39 19.10
C SER A 1025 19.11 20.88 18.70
N HIS A 1026 19.47 21.08 17.43
CA HIS A 1026 20.80 20.69 16.91
C HIS A 1026 21.94 21.37 17.70
N SER A 1027 21.75 22.61 18.13
CA SER A 1027 22.72 23.35 18.93
C SER A 1027 22.92 22.74 20.32
N ALA A 1028 21.83 22.34 20.98
CA ALA A 1028 21.86 21.66 22.28
C ALA A 1028 22.53 20.29 22.18
N PHE A 1029 22.24 19.53 21.13
CA PHE A 1029 22.86 18.22 20.92
C PHE A 1029 24.39 18.32 20.70
N ASN A 1030 24.84 19.29 19.90
CA ASN A 1030 26.27 19.51 19.67
C ASN A 1030 27.02 19.87 20.96
N LEU A 1031 26.37 20.62 21.86
CA LEU A 1031 26.92 20.94 23.18
C LEU A 1031 27.14 19.65 24.00
N LEU A 1032 26.14 18.76 24.05
CA LEU A 1032 26.24 17.47 24.72
C LEU A 1032 27.34 16.56 24.12
N ALA A 1033 27.44 16.53 22.79
CA ALA A 1033 28.44 15.72 22.09
C ALA A 1033 29.88 16.19 22.34
N SER A 1034 30.07 17.47 22.65
CA SER A 1034 31.38 18.06 22.94
C SER A 1034 31.84 17.91 24.39
N HIS A 1035 30.95 17.49 25.29
CA HIS A 1035 31.22 17.39 26.73
C HIS A 1035 31.96 16.07 27.07
N PRO A 1036 32.95 16.07 27.99
CA PRO A 1036 33.74 14.89 28.34
C PRO A 1036 33.02 13.87 29.24
N TRP A 1037 31.90 14.25 29.86
CA TRP A 1037 31.05 13.40 30.71
C TRP A 1037 31.79 12.64 31.83
N PRO A 1038 32.49 13.32 32.76
CA PRO A 1038 33.19 12.68 33.87
C PRO A 1038 32.26 11.87 34.80
N GLY A 1039 30.98 12.23 34.91
CA GLY A 1039 29.96 11.47 35.65
C GLY A 1039 29.12 10.53 34.77
N ASN A 1040 29.54 10.31 33.52
CA ASN A 1040 28.94 9.37 32.57
C ASN A 1040 27.42 9.55 32.42
N ILE A 1041 26.65 8.46 32.42
CA ILE A 1041 25.20 8.48 32.17
C ILE A 1041 24.46 9.18 33.31
N ARG A 1042 24.92 9.06 34.56
CA ARG A 1042 24.30 9.73 35.72
C ARG A 1042 24.39 11.26 35.60
N GLU A 1043 25.50 11.78 35.08
CA GLU A 1043 25.64 13.21 34.78
C GLU A 1043 24.75 13.64 33.61
N LEU A 1044 24.70 12.84 32.55
CA LEU A 1044 23.83 13.08 31.39
C LEU A 1044 22.34 13.11 31.78
N GLU A 1045 21.87 12.15 32.56
CA GLU A 1045 20.49 12.11 33.08
C GLU A 1045 20.16 13.37 33.88
N ASN A 1046 21.07 13.78 34.77
CA ASN A 1046 20.88 15.00 35.55
C ASN A 1046 20.84 16.27 34.66
N ALA A 1047 21.70 16.34 33.65
CA ALA A 1047 21.75 17.47 32.72
C ALA A 1047 20.45 17.57 31.90
N LEU A 1048 19.97 16.47 31.34
CA LEU A 1048 18.72 16.40 30.57
C LEU A 1048 17.50 16.66 31.47
N GLY A 1049 17.47 16.09 32.68
CA GLY A 1049 16.44 16.33 33.67
C GLY A 1049 16.30 17.81 34.04
N SER A 1050 17.43 18.51 34.18
CA SER A 1050 17.47 19.96 34.45
C SER A 1050 17.00 20.77 33.25
N ALA A 1051 17.52 20.47 32.05
CA ALA A 1051 17.14 21.18 30.83
C ALA A 1051 15.65 21.02 30.50
N CYS A 1052 15.07 19.84 30.74
CA CYS A 1052 13.64 19.61 30.61
C CYS A 1052 12.79 20.50 31.54
N LEU A 1053 13.29 20.84 32.75
CA LEU A 1053 12.60 21.75 33.67
C LEU A 1053 12.67 23.21 33.22
N LEU A 1054 13.82 23.62 32.69
CA LEU A 1054 14.10 25.02 32.34
C LEU A 1054 13.54 25.43 30.98
N ALA A 1055 13.44 24.48 30.04
CA ALA A 1055 12.92 24.74 28.70
C ALA A 1055 11.47 25.27 28.76
N SER A 1056 11.24 26.48 28.28
CA SER A 1056 9.94 27.18 28.34
C SER A 1056 8.89 26.63 27.35
N GLY A 1057 9.24 25.61 26.55
CA GLY A 1057 8.36 24.98 25.57
C GLY A 1057 8.68 23.51 25.33
N ASN A 1058 8.25 22.97 24.18
CA ASN A 1058 8.47 21.56 23.81
C ASN A 1058 9.87 21.26 23.23
N ARG A 1059 10.75 22.28 23.19
CA ARG A 1059 12.09 22.17 22.63
C ARG A 1059 13.14 22.55 23.66
N ILE A 1060 14.19 21.75 23.77
CA ILE A 1060 15.37 22.03 24.60
C ILE A 1060 16.40 22.75 23.72
N GLU A 1061 16.71 23.99 24.09
CA GLU A 1061 17.72 24.82 23.43
C GLU A 1061 19.06 24.78 24.20
N ALA A 1062 20.15 25.23 23.56
CA ALA A 1062 21.47 25.19 24.18
C ALA A 1062 21.55 26.01 25.49
N SER A 1063 20.76 27.09 25.60
CA SER A 1063 20.64 27.91 26.81
C SER A 1063 20.10 27.12 28.02
N ASP A 1064 19.25 26.12 27.77
CA ASP A 1064 18.60 25.35 28.84
C ASP A 1064 19.56 24.33 29.47
N LEU A 1065 20.61 23.95 28.73
CA LEU A 1065 21.72 23.13 29.24
C LEU A 1065 22.75 23.96 30.02
N ASN A 1066 22.85 25.26 29.74
CA ASN A 1066 23.85 26.18 30.28
C ASN A 1066 23.54 26.74 31.69
N HIS A 1067 22.40 26.38 32.30
CA HIS A 1067 22.04 26.89 33.63
C HIS A 1067 23.00 26.41 34.75
N LYS A 1068 23.75 25.34 34.51
CA LYS A 1068 24.96 25.01 35.29
C LYS A 1068 26.17 25.66 34.62
N GLN A 1069 26.46 26.91 34.99
CA GLN A 1069 27.57 27.71 34.45
C GLN A 1069 28.93 26.99 34.47
N GLU A 1070 29.14 25.98 35.32
CA GLU A 1070 30.41 25.24 35.41
C GLU A 1070 30.60 24.11 34.37
N LEU A 1071 29.53 23.55 33.77
CA LEU A 1071 29.62 22.38 32.88
C LEU A 1071 30.10 22.72 31.46
N PHE A 1072 29.86 23.93 30.97
CA PHE A 1072 30.09 24.30 29.57
C PHE A 1072 30.95 25.56 29.36
N GLN A 1073 31.46 26.20 30.43
CA GLN A 1073 32.17 27.49 30.35
C GLN A 1073 33.60 27.47 29.78
N LYS A 1074 34.24 26.31 29.55
CA LYS A 1074 35.67 26.30 29.18
C LYS A 1074 36.02 26.54 27.71
N ARG A 1075 35.07 26.96 26.85
CA ARG A 1075 35.37 27.35 25.45
C ARG A 1075 34.65 28.60 24.93
N GLU A 1076 34.20 29.50 25.81
CA GLU A 1076 33.85 30.87 25.41
C GLU A 1076 35.08 31.79 25.46
N ALA A 1077 36.01 31.60 24.53
CA ALA A 1077 37.07 32.58 24.26
C ALA A 1077 37.57 32.46 22.82
N ALA A 1078 36.70 32.77 21.86
CA ALA A 1078 37.02 33.36 20.56
C ALA A 1078 35.74 33.48 19.72
N VAL A 1079 34.85 34.41 20.08
CA VAL A 1079 33.89 34.94 19.11
C VAL A 1079 34.68 35.78 18.13
N ILE A 1080 35.03 35.20 16.98
CA ILE A 1080 35.41 35.97 15.79
C ILE A 1080 34.25 35.80 14.80
N THR A 1081 33.54 36.90 14.59
CA THR A 1081 32.57 37.09 13.52
C THR A 1081 33.19 36.66 12.17
N PRO A 1082 32.52 35.83 11.35
CA PRO A 1082 33.06 35.44 10.07
C PRO A 1082 32.92 36.61 9.09
N THR A 1083 33.99 37.40 8.99
CA THR A 1083 34.31 38.10 7.74
C THR A 1083 34.86 37.06 6.76
N GLU A 1084 34.58 37.23 5.46
CA GLU A 1084 34.85 36.31 4.32
C GLU A 1084 36.30 35.78 4.18
N ASN A 1085 37.20 36.13 5.09
CA ASN A 1085 38.60 35.71 5.09
C ASN A 1085 38.90 34.39 5.83
N SER A 1086 37.99 33.81 6.62
CA SER A 1086 38.28 32.57 7.38
C SER A 1086 38.25 31.28 6.52
N PHE A 1087 37.36 31.19 5.52
CA PHE A 1087 37.27 30.01 4.65
C PHE A 1087 38.53 29.83 3.77
N ARG A 1088 39.09 30.94 3.25
CA ARG A 1088 40.35 30.93 2.48
C ARG A 1088 41.58 30.65 3.36
N GLY A 1089 41.53 30.93 4.65
CA GLY A 1089 42.60 30.60 5.61
C GLY A 1089 42.63 29.11 5.94
N SER A 1090 41.48 28.52 6.23
CA SER A 1090 41.34 27.08 6.54
C SER A 1090 41.72 26.18 5.36
N ILE A 1091 41.37 26.58 4.13
CA ILE A 1091 41.81 25.86 2.91
C ILE A 1091 43.33 25.91 2.76
N LYS A 1092 43.98 27.05 3.05
CA LYS A 1092 45.45 27.18 2.95
C LYS A 1092 46.19 26.36 4.00
N ILE A 1093 45.65 26.26 5.23
CA ILE A 1093 46.23 25.45 6.30
C ILE A 1093 46.10 23.96 5.97
N PHE A 1094 44.93 23.54 5.49
CA PHE A 1094 44.69 22.16 5.07
C PHE A 1094 45.51 21.78 3.82
N GLU A 1095 45.62 22.66 2.82
CA GLU A 1095 46.52 22.47 1.68
C GLU A 1095 47.98 22.35 2.13
N LYS A 1096 48.42 23.18 3.07
CA LYS A 1096 49.81 23.16 3.58
C LYS A 1096 50.11 21.85 4.30
N GLU A 1097 49.23 21.37 5.18
CA GLU A 1097 49.42 20.09 5.89
C GLU A 1097 49.40 18.88 4.95
N MET A 1098 48.51 18.87 3.95
CA MET A 1098 48.44 17.80 2.96
C MET A 1098 49.70 17.73 2.08
N ILE A 1099 50.21 18.89 1.65
CA ILE A 1099 51.46 18.96 0.88
C ILE A 1099 52.65 18.54 1.74
N GLN A 1100 52.69 18.95 3.00
CA GLN A 1100 53.78 18.61 3.92
C GLN A 1100 53.81 17.11 4.24
N LYS A 1101 52.67 16.49 4.55
CA LYS A 1101 52.60 15.02 4.76
C LYS A 1101 53.00 14.23 3.52
N ALA A 1102 52.57 14.67 2.34
CA ALA A 1102 52.95 14.01 1.09
C ALA A 1102 54.45 14.15 0.77
N LEU A 1103 55.09 15.26 1.17
CA LEU A 1103 56.53 15.43 1.05
C LEU A 1103 57.31 14.59 2.06
N GLU A 1104 56.87 14.54 3.32
CA GLU A 1104 57.49 13.72 4.37
C GLU A 1104 57.45 12.23 4.02
N GLU A 1105 56.30 11.74 3.55
CA GLU A 1105 56.09 10.34 3.16
C GLU A 1105 56.98 9.90 1.99
N PHE A 1106 57.31 10.82 1.08
CA PHE A 1106 58.21 10.55 -0.05
C PHE A 1106 59.59 11.20 0.08
N GLN A 1107 60.01 11.52 1.32
CA GLN A 1107 61.34 12.06 1.65
C GLN A 1107 61.76 13.24 0.75
N GLY A 1108 60.84 14.19 0.51
CA GLY A 1108 61.09 15.39 -0.29
C GLY A 1108 61.02 15.18 -1.82
N ASN A 1109 60.65 13.98 -2.31
CA ASN A 1109 60.53 13.74 -3.75
C ASN A 1109 59.25 14.37 -4.35
N VAL A 1110 59.37 15.62 -4.81
CA VAL A 1110 58.27 16.44 -5.34
C VAL A 1110 57.49 15.77 -6.48
N SER A 1111 58.13 14.97 -7.34
CA SER A 1111 57.45 14.28 -8.45
C SER A 1111 56.49 13.20 -7.96
N ARG A 1112 56.87 12.43 -6.93
CA ARG A 1112 56.02 11.38 -6.36
C ARG A 1112 54.91 11.97 -5.48
N ALA A 1113 55.23 13.00 -4.69
CA ALA A 1113 54.24 13.74 -3.92
C ALA A 1113 53.16 14.38 -4.82
N ALA A 1114 53.56 14.96 -5.96
CA ALA A 1114 52.63 15.52 -6.95
C ALA A 1114 51.71 14.46 -7.56
N LYS A 1115 52.25 13.28 -7.86
CA LYS A 1115 51.48 12.16 -8.42
C LYS A 1115 50.47 11.61 -7.41
N LYS A 1116 50.83 11.52 -6.11
CA LYS A 1116 49.91 11.11 -5.04
C LYS A 1116 48.80 12.14 -4.81
N LEU A 1117 49.15 13.42 -4.81
CA LEU A 1117 48.19 14.52 -4.66
C LEU A 1117 47.43 14.84 -5.96
N GLN A 1118 47.67 14.10 -7.04
CA GLN A 1118 47.06 14.28 -8.37
C GLN A 1118 47.17 15.71 -8.92
N VAL A 1119 48.29 16.38 -8.66
CA VAL A 1119 48.59 17.72 -9.18
C VAL A 1119 49.83 17.68 -10.08
N ALA A 1120 49.91 18.59 -11.05
CA ALA A 1120 51.08 18.66 -11.92
C ALA A 1120 52.32 19.10 -11.11
N ARG A 1121 53.48 18.46 -11.35
CA ARG A 1121 54.74 18.77 -10.64
C ARG A 1121 55.09 20.27 -10.58
N PRO A 1122 54.93 21.08 -11.65
CA PRO A 1122 55.23 22.52 -11.59
C PRO A 1122 54.28 23.28 -10.66
N GLN A 1123 53.02 22.85 -10.58
CA GLN A 1123 52.01 23.42 -9.71
C GLN A 1123 52.32 23.11 -8.24
N LEU A 1124 52.66 21.85 -7.92
CA LEU A 1124 53.08 21.49 -6.56
C LEU A 1124 54.36 22.25 -6.17
N SER A 1125 55.34 22.38 -7.07
CA SER A 1125 56.58 23.13 -6.80
C SER A 1125 56.30 24.60 -6.49
N ARG A 1126 55.34 25.23 -7.18
CA ARG A 1126 54.87 26.59 -6.87
C ARG A 1126 54.18 26.66 -5.51
N MET A 1127 53.35 25.68 -5.15
CA MET A 1127 52.65 25.64 -3.87
C MET A 1127 53.61 25.43 -2.70
N ILE A 1128 54.62 24.55 -2.84
CA ILE A 1128 55.70 24.34 -1.86
C ILE A 1128 56.43 25.66 -1.60
N LYS A 1129 56.81 26.37 -2.67
CA LYS A 1129 57.50 27.66 -2.57
C LYS A 1129 56.61 28.76 -1.98
N LYS A 1130 55.32 28.77 -2.32
CA LYS A 1130 54.31 29.71 -1.80
C LYS A 1130 54.05 29.52 -0.30
N TYR A 1131 54.10 28.28 0.20
CA TYR A 1131 53.86 27.95 1.61
C TYR A 1131 55.14 27.81 2.44
N GLY A 1132 56.31 27.99 1.84
CA GLY A 1132 57.62 27.94 2.51
C GLY A 1132 57.99 26.56 3.05
N LEU A 1133 57.53 25.49 2.41
CA LEU A 1133 57.81 24.11 2.79
C LEU A 1133 59.16 23.67 2.20
N LYS A 1134 60.00 22.97 2.98
CA LYS A 1134 61.33 22.50 2.57
C LYS A 1134 61.34 21.00 2.33
#